data_AF-A0A954UPZ8-F1
#
_entry.id   AF-A0A954UPZ8-F1
#
_cell.length_a   1.000
_cell.length_b   1.000
_cell.length_c   1.000
_cell.angle_alpha   90.00
_cell.angle_beta   90.00
_cell.angle_gamma   90.00
#
_symmetry.space_group_name_H-M   'P 1'
#
loop_
_entity.id
_entity.type
_entity.pdbx_description
1 polymer ?
#
loop_
_entity_poly.entity_id
_entity_poly.type
_entity_poly.pdbx_seq_one_letter_code
_entity_poly.pdbx_strand_id
1 'polypeptide(L)'
;MWRANAARTGATSEAVPSPLHLQWSRQLAPTHPAFRSPRLQFDAGYEPLVVGDLVIVGSSSTDSVVALELASGAVRWRVVADGPVRCAPVVWRDRVFFGADDGHLYTVALADGKLLRRQRLAPGNRQLLGNSRLISVWPVRGGCVVADDRLYVACGVWPSEGVFVYCFDAASGEEIWHNDRLGYLYGGHPHQAEAFGGLAPQGYLLIDGEQLVVPCSTAYPARLSRATGELVEFELPLPGRKPGGWFTALDADAARRVRRGELQFDQQVNAQEHEDGPRHSGNAIGTSRRIQCAGQSVSFAEPPVKVPGEVHALVVANGHLVAATKDGWLHCYSTKNAQEPVVRRLHAGAAEIPADDGRGFALIVGASSLVDGELLPGVGTKVTKDRQWVVLERDGAKVAALRDKWRQQGQPAARRAAIVSALNDIALPPYFVAEILVGDCDDQVLEQLPMLLRCLRPFGGELRVRCDGEQHEQIKLAAARHDSGVLDVVREDAATRVRLAGALTGSADYLGQWQATNDSLVKAPLGVLWFDDRVSHFKRSPQPTIVQGVMVSYPKDWHAPRVKGGNVDYPLLAPVFSDIYTGRVLRDDEVAELRQRFPEASSDRREPSQYRPPRQKDAWKPDQPSAGTRVNPLNGKQEPRAFPKSYGCDGGVDYGYVYSMRSGTAAFYDKTLESGTICVSGPRSGCTNSIIPAGGLLNVPYFYEGCTCSYPLPSGLALYSLPESYEQWASWGVGEASDMQRVGVNFAAPGDRMTRDGTLWLEFPSVGGPSPELKLSIEPTTAQHRYQHSLRISDGAGWPWVAASEVVGAELIRLAGLRDGVYEVRLTFSGVNRQRDEPETRQTVQVNGRAVEVDLRSVAAASVVATVDDVAVTAGALELKLAATQGLTRISGIEAIRQRP
;
A
#
# COMPACT_ATOMS: atom_id res chain seq x y z
N MET A 1 -20.53 16.73 -7.51
CA MET A 1 -19.22 16.05 -7.37
C MET A 1 -18.08 17.07 -7.41
N TRP A 2 -16.90 16.77 -6.87
CA TRP A 2 -15.70 17.60 -7.10
C TRP A 2 -15.44 17.75 -8.60
N ARG A 3 -15.16 18.98 -9.04
CA ARG A 3 -15.09 19.42 -10.46
C ARG A 3 -16.38 19.15 -11.26
N ALA A 4 -17.52 19.38 -10.61
CA ALA A 4 -18.89 19.34 -11.14
C ALA A 4 -19.45 17.96 -11.49
N ASN A 5 -18.74 17.14 -12.27
CA ASN A 5 -19.27 15.89 -12.83
C ASN A 5 -18.29 14.70 -12.71
N ALA A 6 -18.75 13.50 -13.11
CA ALA A 6 -17.96 12.26 -13.07
C ALA A 6 -16.73 12.30 -14.00
N ALA A 7 -16.69 13.23 -14.96
CA ALA A 7 -15.60 13.48 -15.88
C ALA A 7 -14.57 14.49 -15.34
N ARG A 8 -14.81 15.07 -14.16
CA ARG A 8 -13.96 16.07 -13.48
C ARG A 8 -13.61 17.30 -14.32
N THR A 9 -14.50 17.68 -15.22
CA THR A 9 -14.29 18.78 -16.19
C THR A 9 -14.04 20.14 -15.54
N GLY A 10 -14.54 20.36 -14.32
CA GLY A 10 -14.50 21.69 -13.69
C GLY A 10 -15.40 22.71 -14.38
N ALA A 11 -16.38 22.25 -15.16
CA ALA A 11 -17.32 23.10 -15.88
C ALA A 11 -18.70 23.10 -15.21
N THR A 12 -19.25 24.29 -14.99
CA THR A 12 -20.61 24.51 -14.49
C THR A 12 -21.41 25.38 -15.47
N SER A 13 -22.71 25.15 -15.53
CA SER A 13 -23.64 25.99 -16.31
C SER A 13 -23.94 27.31 -15.61
N GLU A 14 -23.59 27.44 -14.33
CA GLU A 14 -23.78 28.67 -13.57
C GLU A 14 -22.77 29.75 -13.97
N ALA A 15 -23.25 30.98 -14.10
CA ALA A 15 -22.40 32.15 -14.25
C ALA A 15 -21.79 32.54 -12.90
N VAL A 16 -20.61 33.19 -12.95
CA VAL A 16 -20.05 33.82 -11.74
C VAL A 16 -21.03 34.88 -11.25
N PRO A 17 -21.53 34.80 -9.99
CA PRO A 17 -22.43 35.80 -9.45
C PRO A 17 -21.75 37.19 -9.43
N SER A 18 -22.51 38.25 -9.68
CA SER A 18 -21.97 39.61 -9.69
C SER A 18 -23.01 40.63 -9.21
N PRO A 19 -22.63 41.62 -8.36
CA PRO A 19 -21.32 41.78 -7.71
C PRO A 19 -21.09 40.70 -6.62
N LEU A 20 -19.82 40.45 -6.26
CA LEU A 20 -19.47 39.50 -5.19
C LEU A 20 -19.18 40.23 -3.88
N HIS A 21 -19.91 39.86 -2.83
CA HIS A 21 -19.70 40.31 -1.45
C HIS A 21 -19.36 39.11 -0.57
N LEU A 22 -18.35 39.26 0.30
CA LEU A 22 -17.96 38.22 1.26
C LEU A 22 -19.11 37.99 2.27
N GLN A 23 -19.55 36.74 2.42
CA GLN A 23 -20.58 36.35 3.39
C GLN A 23 -19.95 35.82 4.68
N TRP A 24 -19.00 34.89 4.53
CA TRP A 24 -18.30 34.31 5.66
C TRP A 24 -16.93 33.77 5.26
N SER A 25 -16.06 33.63 6.27
CA SER A 25 -14.76 32.98 6.17
C SER A 25 -14.61 31.96 7.30
N ARG A 26 -14.09 30.77 7.00
CA ARG A 26 -13.86 29.71 7.98
C ARG A 26 -12.46 29.15 7.84
N GLN A 27 -11.70 29.17 8.93
CA GLN A 27 -10.40 28.51 9.00
C GLN A 27 -10.59 27.03 9.34
N LEU A 28 -10.03 26.16 8.50
CA LEU A 28 -9.88 24.73 8.76
C LEU A 28 -8.46 24.43 9.24
N ALA A 29 -8.23 23.22 9.75
CA ALA A 29 -6.89 22.79 10.10
C ALA A 29 -5.98 22.81 8.85
N PRO A 30 -4.70 23.19 8.94
CA PRO A 30 -3.78 23.08 7.80
C PRO A 30 -3.71 21.65 7.27
N THR A 31 -3.63 21.48 5.95
CA THR A 31 -3.44 20.18 5.30
C THR A 31 -1.98 19.77 5.34
N HIS A 32 -1.73 18.49 5.59
CA HIS A 32 -0.42 17.87 5.41
C HIS A 32 -0.56 16.79 4.34
N PRO A 33 -0.14 17.06 3.09
CA PRO A 33 -0.30 16.11 2.00
C PRO A 33 0.44 14.80 2.28
N ALA A 34 -0.06 13.70 1.71
CA ALA A 34 0.55 12.38 1.86
C ALA A 34 2.02 12.38 1.40
N PHE A 35 2.29 13.05 0.29
CA PHE A 35 3.60 13.13 -0.34
C PHE A 35 4.10 14.57 -0.37
N ARG A 36 5.41 14.77 -0.31
CA ARG A 36 6.11 16.01 -0.67
C ARG A 36 6.28 16.15 -2.18
N SER A 37 6.27 15.05 -2.92
CA SER A 37 6.40 15.08 -4.38
C SER A 37 5.30 15.92 -5.04
N PRO A 38 5.63 16.94 -5.85
CA PRO A 38 4.63 17.80 -6.50
C PRO A 38 3.71 17.04 -7.47
N ARG A 39 4.19 15.89 -7.97
CA ARG A 39 3.41 15.02 -8.86
C ARG A 39 2.35 14.18 -8.14
N LEU A 40 2.28 14.23 -6.80
CA LEU A 40 1.32 13.52 -5.94
C LEU A 40 0.74 14.38 -4.83
N GLN A 41 0.02 15.43 -5.24
CA GLN A 41 -0.55 16.46 -4.36
C GLN A 41 -2.09 16.42 -4.36
N PHE A 42 -2.71 15.23 -4.41
CA PHE A 42 -4.18 15.10 -4.43
C PHE A 42 -4.89 15.54 -3.14
N ASP A 43 -4.14 15.64 -2.03
CA ASP A 43 -4.62 16.07 -0.72
C ASP A 43 -3.86 17.30 -0.20
N ALA A 44 -3.27 18.09 -1.11
CA ALA A 44 -2.49 19.27 -0.76
C ALA A 44 -3.32 20.45 -0.23
N GLY A 45 -4.61 20.46 -0.50
CA GLY A 45 -5.54 21.46 0.01
C GLY A 45 -6.96 20.94 0.04
N TYR A 46 -7.86 21.81 0.47
CA TYR A 46 -9.29 21.46 0.58
C TYR A 46 -9.97 21.55 -0.77
N GLU A 47 -10.69 20.48 -1.12
CA GLU A 47 -11.45 20.35 -2.36
C GLU A 47 -12.95 20.40 -2.06
N PRO A 48 -13.53 21.60 -1.89
CA PRO A 48 -14.94 21.75 -1.53
C PRO A 48 -15.86 21.34 -2.67
N LEU A 49 -17.07 20.90 -2.29
CA LEU A 49 -18.21 20.79 -3.18
C LEU A 49 -19.39 21.55 -2.59
N VAL A 50 -20.27 22.04 -3.46
CA VAL A 50 -21.52 22.68 -3.08
C VAL A 50 -22.68 21.81 -3.56
N VAL A 51 -23.63 21.52 -2.68
CA VAL A 51 -24.86 20.79 -3.00
C VAL A 51 -26.01 21.34 -2.16
N GLY A 52 -27.11 21.74 -2.81
CA GLY A 52 -28.21 22.42 -2.14
C GLY A 52 -27.70 23.61 -1.32
N ASP A 53 -27.99 23.63 -0.02
CA ASP A 53 -27.56 24.67 0.91
C ASP A 53 -26.29 24.29 1.71
N LEU A 54 -25.51 23.33 1.23
CA LEU A 54 -24.32 22.81 1.92
C LEU A 54 -23.02 23.00 1.12
N VAL A 55 -21.94 23.30 1.85
CA VAL A 55 -20.55 23.12 1.43
C VAL A 55 -19.99 21.90 2.14
N ILE A 56 -19.52 20.89 1.40
CA ILE A 56 -18.96 19.67 1.99
C ILE A 56 -17.46 19.59 1.68
N VAL A 57 -16.67 19.23 2.69
CA VAL A 57 -15.20 19.16 2.60
C VAL A 57 -14.67 17.96 3.36
N GLY A 58 -13.78 17.18 2.74
CA GLY A 58 -12.99 16.13 3.40
C GLY A 58 -11.67 16.68 3.96
N SER A 59 -11.13 16.06 5.01
CA SER A 59 -9.91 16.50 5.68
C SER A 59 -9.03 15.33 6.10
N SER A 60 -7.78 15.32 5.61
CA SER A 60 -6.74 14.38 6.02
C SER A 60 -6.10 14.73 7.38
N SER A 61 -6.21 15.98 7.82
CA SER A 61 -5.66 16.46 9.09
C SER A 61 -6.55 16.16 10.30
N THR A 62 -7.87 16.08 10.06
CA THR A 62 -8.88 15.81 11.09
C THR A 62 -9.63 14.50 10.88
N ASP A 63 -9.19 13.69 9.91
CA ASP A 63 -9.76 12.40 9.54
C ASP A 63 -11.28 12.44 9.34
N SER A 64 -11.81 13.54 8.78
CA SER A 64 -13.25 13.80 8.81
C SER A 64 -13.79 14.43 7.54
N VAL A 65 -15.08 14.22 7.31
CA VAL A 65 -15.91 14.99 6.37
C VAL A 65 -16.78 15.95 7.17
N VAL A 66 -16.81 17.22 6.78
CA VAL A 66 -17.65 18.25 7.38
C VAL A 66 -18.60 18.82 6.33
N ALA A 67 -19.87 19.00 6.72
CA ALA A 67 -20.82 19.82 5.98
C ALA A 67 -21.06 21.13 6.71
N LEU A 68 -20.99 22.21 5.94
CA LEU A 68 -21.18 23.57 6.38
C LEU A 68 -22.41 24.15 5.68
N GLU A 69 -23.17 24.97 6.37
CA GLU A 69 -24.23 25.74 5.73
C GLU A 69 -23.63 26.76 4.75
N LEU A 70 -24.10 26.73 3.50
CA LEU A 70 -23.62 27.62 2.44
C LEU A 70 -23.84 29.10 2.78
N ALA A 71 -24.92 29.42 3.49
CA ALA A 71 -25.27 30.79 3.87
C ALA A 71 -24.43 31.35 5.03
N SER A 72 -24.00 30.50 5.99
CA SER A 72 -23.48 30.98 7.29
C SER A 72 -22.09 30.43 7.66
N GLY A 73 -21.61 29.41 6.95
CA GLY A 73 -20.38 28.67 7.27
C GLY A 73 -20.45 27.91 8.60
N ALA A 74 -21.64 27.80 9.21
CA ALA A 74 -21.86 27.01 10.42
C ALA A 74 -21.75 25.52 10.10
N VAL A 75 -21.23 24.72 11.04
CA VAL A 75 -21.19 23.26 10.87
C VAL A 75 -22.60 22.74 11.03
N ARG A 76 -23.12 22.04 10.01
CA ARG A 76 -24.37 21.30 10.13
C ARG A 76 -24.13 19.90 10.70
N TRP A 77 -23.13 19.20 10.15
CA TRP A 77 -22.73 17.89 10.64
C TRP A 77 -21.25 17.62 10.35
N ARG A 78 -20.71 16.62 11.05
CA ARG A 78 -19.35 16.11 10.87
C ARG A 78 -19.34 14.61 11.08
N VAL A 79 -18.60 13.89 10.24
CA VAL A 79 -18.35 12.46 10.37
C VAL A 79 -16.85 12.21 10.39
N VAL A 80 -16.38 11.45 11.36
CA VAL A 80 -14.96 11.14 11.57
C VAL A 80 -14.70 9.67 11.24
N ALA A 81 -13.69 9.40 10.41
CA ALA A 81 -13.19 8.07 10.09
C ALA A 81 -12.04 7.66 11.01
N ASP A 82 -11.56 6.42 10.90
CA ASP A 82 -10.41 5.93 11.67
C ASP A 82 -9.06 6.22 11.00
N GLY A 83 -9.05 7.03 9.94
CA GLY A 83 -7.85 7.46 9.24
C GLY A 83 -8.09 8.62 8.27
N PRO A 84 -7.02 9.14 7.65
CA PRO A 84 -7.09 10.30 6.76
C PRO A 84 -8.15 10.17 5.64
N VAL A 85 -8.99 11.21 5.50
CA VAL A 85 -9.87 11.37 4.33
C VAL A 85 -9.14 12.25 3.31
N ARG A 86 -8.58 11.64 2.27
CA ARG A 86 -7.65 12.33 1.33
C ARG A 86 -8.31 12.90 0.09
N CYS A 87 -9.33 12.24 -0.43
CA CYS A 87 -10.05 12.70 -1.62
C CYS A 87 -11.38 13.36 -1.23
N ALA A 88 -11.83 14.34 -2.02
CA ALA A 88 -13.14 14.95 -1.86
C ALA A 88 -14.27 13.89 -1.90
N PRO A 89 -15.31 14.03 -1.05
CA PRO A 89 -16.45 13.13 -1.06
C PRO A 89 -17.29 13.29 -2.33
N VAL A 90 -18.15 12.30 -2.61
CA VAL A 90 -19.12 12.34 -3.69
C VAL A 90 -20.53 12.32 -3.13
N VAL A 91 -21.41 13.15 -3.71
CA VAL A 91 -22.82 13.21 -3.34
C VAL A 91 -23.65 12.62 -4.46
N TRP A 92 -24.56 11.72 -4.11
CA TRP A 92 -25.58 11.18 -5.01
C TRP A 92 -26.89 11.12 -4.24
N ARG A 93 -27.90 11.82 -4.76
CA ARG A 93 -29.21 12.01 -4.11
C ARG A 93 -29.07 12.47 -2.65
N ASP A 94 -29.51 11.66 -1.71
CA ASP A 94 -29.56 11.91 -0.26
C ASP A 94 -28.31 11.37 0.48
N ARG A 95 -27.26 10.96 -0.24
CA ARG A 95 -26.10 10.25 0.31
C ARG A 95 -24.78 10.93 -0.03
N VAL A 96 -23.84 10.82 0.90
CA VAL A 96 -22.44 11.23 0.73
C VAL A 96 -21.56 10.00 0.90
N PHE A 97 -20.69 9.78 -0.08
CA PHE A 97 -19.72 8.69 -0.13
C PHE A 97 -18.30 9.22 0.01
N PHE A 98 -17.48 8.58 0.83
CA PHE A 98 -16.05 8.88 0.92
C PHE A 98 -15.22 7.69 1.37
N GLY A 99 -14.00 7.60 0.86
CA GLY A 99 -12.98 6.66 1.31
C GLY A 99 -12.04 7.29 2.33
N ALA A 100 -11.48 6.45 3.20
CA ALA A 100 -10.41 6.85 4.11
C ALA A 100 -9.22 5.87 4.07
N ASP A 101 -8.07 6.35 4.56
CA ASP A 101 -6.84 5.55 4.68
C ASP A 101 -6.98 4.36 5.66
N ASP A 102 -8.08 4.28 6.42
CA ASP A 102 -8.43 3.12 7.25
C ASP A 102 -8.97 1.91 6.45
N GLY A 103 -9.02 2.01 5.12
CA GLY A 103 -9.45 0.94 4.23
C GLY A 103 -10.97 0.79 4.09
N HIS A 104 -11.75 1.79 4.52
CA HIS A 104 -13.20 1.76 4.48
C HIS A 104 -13.81 2.79 3.52
N LEU A 105 -14.93 2.38 2.92
CA LEU A 105 -15.90 3.25 2.27
C LEU A 105 -17.00 3.62 3.28
N TYR A 106 -17.23 4.91 3.46
CA TYR A 106 -18.27 5.46 4.31
C TYR A 106 -19.42 5.98 3.45
N THR A 107 -20.64 5.66 3.86
CA THR A 107 -21.89 6.21 3.33
C THR A 107 -22.63 6.90 4.45
N VAL A 108 -22.91 8.19 4.31
CA VAL A 108 -23.62 8.99 5.30
C VAL A 108 -24.79 9.73 4.66
N ALA A 109 -25.83 10.01 5.44
CA ALA A 109 -26.95 10.81 4.97
C ALA A 109 -26.51 12.28 4.75
N LEU A 110 -26.95 12.86 3.63
CA LEU A 110 -26.64 14.24 3.26
C LEU A 110 -27.24 15.25 4.25
N ALA A 111 -28.42 14.95 4.79
CA ALA A 111 -29.17 15.87 5.64
C ALA A 111 -28.49 16.14 6.99
N ASP A 112 -27.98 15.10 7.65
CA ASP A 112 -27.54 15.15 9.06
C ASP A 112 -26.20 14.44 9.31
N GLY A 113 -25.58 13.86 8.30
CA GLY A 113 -24.32 13.12 8.44
C GLY A 113 -24.47 11.78 9.15
N LYS A 114 -25.69 11.27 9.37
CA LYS A 114 -25.90 9.97 10.00
C LYS A 114 -25.18 8.88 9.20
N LEU A 115 -24.37 8.07 9.86
CA LEU A 115 -23.74 6.90 9.26
C LEU A 115 -24.80 5.91 8.79
N LEU A 116 -24.89 5.68 7.48
CA LEU A 116 -25.78 4.70 6.87
C LEU A 116 -25.08 3.37 6.68
N ARG A 117 -23.80 3.41 6.26
CA ARG A 117 -22.98 2.21 6.08
C ARG A 117 -21.49 2.56 6.22
N ARG A 118 -20.76 1.67 6.89
CA ARG A 118 -19.30 1.59 6.85
C ARG A 118 -18.94 0.24 6.24
N GLN A 119 -18.31 0.24 5.09
CA GLN A 119 -17.95 -0.98 4.37
C GLN A 119 -16.43 -1.10 4.29
N ARG A 120 -15.90 -2.21 4.79
CA ARG A 120 -14.47 -2.53 4.66
C ARG A 120 -14.21 -2.97 3.21
N LEU A 121 -13.37 -2.23 2.50
CA LEU A 121 -12.92 -2.61 1.15
C LEU A 121 -11.64 -3.44 1.22
N ALA A 122 -10.81 -3.18 2.24
CA ALA A 122 -9.62 -3.96 2.55
C ALA A 122 -10.00 -5.42 2.88
N PRO A 123 -9.33 -6.42 2.30
CA PRO A 123 -9.64 -7.83 2.57
C PRO A 123 -9.18 -8.30 3.96
N GLY A 124 -8.45 -7.46 4.71
CA GLY A 124 -8.05 -7.72 6.09
C GLY A 124 -7.91 -6.44 6.92
N ASN A 125 -7.54 -6.58 8.20
CA ASN A 125 -7.29 -5.45 9.10
C ASN A 125 -5.81 -5.23 9.44
N ARG A 126 -4.91 -5.57 8.49
CA ARG A 126 -3.47 -5.31 8.64
C ARG A 126 -3.18 -3.83 8.47
N GLN A 127 -2.41 -3.31 9.41
CA GLN A 127 -1.99 -1.91 9.46
C GLN A 127 -0.50 -1.78 9.14
N LEU A 128 -0.10 -0.61 8.68
CA LEU A 128 1.30 -0.20 8.48
C LEU A 128 1.49 1.27 8.87
N LEU A 129 2.73 1.76 8.85
CA LEU A 129 3.00 3.19 8.92
C LEU A 129 3.11 3.80 7.52
N GLY A 130 2.05 4.46 7.06
CA GLY A 130 2.00 5.08 5.74
C GLY A 130 1.96 6.60 5.86
N ASN A 131 2.95 7.28 5.29
CA ASN A 131 3.08 8.74 5.38
C ASN A 131 3.02 9.24 6.85
N SER A 132 3.74 8.55 7.75
CA SER A 132 3.79 8.79 9.20
C SER A 132 2.45 8.71 9.94
N ARG A 133 1.52 7.90 9.45
CA ARG A 133 0.24 7.60 10.10
C ARG A 133 0.07 6.08 10.19
N LEU A 134 -0.49 5.58 11.29
CA LEU A 134 -0.98 4.20 11.34
C LEU A 134 -2.25 4.11 10.48
N ILE A 135 -2.17 3.35 9.39
CA ILE A 135 -3.25 3.24 8.38
C ILE A 135 -3.37 1.80 7.90
N SER A 136 -4.44 1.50 7.17
CA SER A 136 -4.59 0.20 6.50
C SER A 136 -3.47 0.01 5.48
N VAL A 137 -3.02 -1.25 5.32
CA VAL A 137 -2.19 -1.65 4.18
C VAL A 137 -2.88 -1.35 2.84
N TRP A 138 -4.22 -1.36 2.83
CA TRP A 138 -5.05 -1.05 1.66
C TRP A 138 -5.83 0.25 1.85
N PRO A 139 -5.16 1.42 1.89
CA PRO A 139 -5.85 2.68 2.10
C PRO A 139 -6.75 2.99 0.88
N VAL A 140 -7.87 3.68 1.11
CA VAL A 140 -8.77 4.12 0.03
C VAL A 140 -8.28 5.45 -0.53
N ARG A 141 -7.37 5.39 -1.51
CA ARG A 141 -6.79 6.57 -2.18
C ARG A 141 -7.24 6.76 -3.63
N GLY A 142 -7.99 5.81 -4.20
CA GLY A 142 -8.74 5.99 -5.43
C GLY A 142 -10.10 6.62 -5.12
N GLY A 143 -10.16 7.95 -5.15
CA GLY A 143 -11.31 8.74 -4.74
C GLY A 143 -12.59 8.37 -5.49
N CYS A 144 -13.71 8.31 -4.78
CA CYS A 144 -14.98 7.81 -5.29
C CYS A 144 -15.49 8.58 -6.53
N VAL A 145 -16.23 7.90 -7.40
CA VAL A 145 -17.01 8.51 -8.50
C VAL A 145 -18.36 7.81 -8.64
N VAL A 146 -19.41 8.55 -8.96
CA VAL A 146 -20.76 8.01 -9.17
C VAL A 146 -21.28 8.40 -10.55
N ALA A 147 -21.84 7.44 -11.28
CA ALA A 147 -22.57 7.64 -12.53
C ALA A 147 -23.60 6.52 -12.72
N ASP A 148 -24.78 6.86 -13.25
CA ASP A 148 -25.85 5.89 -13.57
C ASP A 148 -26.21 4.97 -12.39
N ASP A 149 -26.40 5.57 -11.21
CA ASP A 149 -26.69 4.90 -9.94
C ASP A 149 -25.64 3.85 -9.50
N ARG A 150 -24.43 3.91 -10.08
CA ARG A 150 -23.28 3.08 -9.71
C ARG A 150 -22.18 3.91 -9.05
N LEU A 151 -21.67 3.42 -7.94
CA LEU A 151 -20.54 3.97 -7.19
C LEU A 151 -19.28 3.15 -7.47
N TYR A 152 -18.19 3.84 -7.82
CA TYR A 152 -16.88 3.22 -8.05
C TYR A 152 -15.84 3.76 -7.06
N VAL A 153 -14.96 2.88 -6.58
CA VAL A 153 -13.93 3.20 -5.59
C VAL A 153 -12.76 2.21 -5.70
N ALA A 154 -11.54 2.64 -5.35
CA ALA A 154 -10.37 1.77 -5.34
C ALA A 154 -9.55 1.89 -4.05
N CYS A 155 -9.04 0.76 -3.56
CA CYS A 155 -8.19 0.67 -2.37
C CYS A 155 -6.97 -0.22 -2.58
N GLY A 156 -5.92 0.02 -1.79
CA GLY A 156 -4.60 -0.57 -2.02
C GLY A 156 -3.76 0.31 -2.93
N VAL A 157 -2.52 0.57 -2.54
CA VAL A 157 -1.56 1.33 -3.35
C VAL A 157 -0.31 0.53 -3.71
N TRP A 158 -0.11 -0.62 -3.06
CA TRP A 158 1.03 -1.50 -3.25
C TRP A 158 0.57 -2.72 -4.06
N PRO A 159 1.00 -2.87 -5.33
CA PRO A 159 0.62 -4.02 -6.14
C PRO A 159 0.91 -5.37 -5.46
N SER A 160 2.08 -5.49 -4.82
CA SER A 160 2.51 -6.69 -4.07
C SER A 160 1.71 -6.97 -2.78
N GLU A 161 0.83 -6.04 -2.39
CA GLU A 161 -0.10 -6.20 -1.28
C GLU A 161 -1.51 -6.57 -1.74
N GLY A 162 -1.80 -6.42 -3.03
CA GLY A 162 -3.14 -6.47 -3.59
C GLY A 162 -3.73 -5.09 -3.81
N VAL A 163 -4.45 -4.94 -4.91
CA VAL A 163 -5.16 -3.72 -5.30
C VAL A 163 -6.56 -4.09 -5.75
N PHE A 164 -7.54 -3.37 -5.21
CA PHE A 164 -8.95 -3.69 -5.36
C PHE A 164 -9.70 -2.50 -5.96
N VAL A 165 -10.45 -2.74 -7.03
CA VAL A 165 -11.37 -1.77 -7.63
C VAL A 165 -12.78 -2.32 -7.55
N TYR A 166 -13.72 -1.53 -7.04
CA TYR A 166 -15.09 -1.96 -6.79
C TYR A 166 -16.11 -1.14 -7.56
N CYS A 167 -17.24 -1.79 -7.86
CA CYS A 167 -18.49 -1.16 -8.25
C CYS A 167 -19.61 -1.59 -7.31
N PHE A 168 -20.34 -0.63 -6.78
CA PHE A 168 -21.51 -0.82 -5.94
C PHE A 168 -22.74 -0.18 -6.56
N ASP A 169 -23.92 -0.74 -6.29
CA ASP A 169 -25.16 0.00 -6.43
C ASP A 169 -25.17 1.16 -5.43
N ALA A 170 -25.34 2.39 -5.90
CA ALA A 170 -25.24 3.57 -5.05
C ALA A 170 -26.40 3.69 -4.04
N ALA A 171 -27.55 3.06 -4.31
CA ALA A 171 -28.72 3.11 -3.44
C ALA A 171 -28.60 2.12 -2.28
N SER A 172 -28.37 0.85 -2.62
CA SER A 172 -28.36 -0.29 -1.71
C SER A 172 -26.99 -0.52 -1.08
N GLY A 173 -25.91 -0.05 -1.74
CA GLY A 173 -24.52 -0.36 -1.41
C GLY A 173 -24.15 -1.83 -1.67
N GLU A 174 -24.98 -2.59 -2.38
CA GLU A 174 -24.66 -3.96 -2.78
C GLU A 174 -23.53 -3.95 -3.82
N GLU A 175 -22.58 -4.87 -3.67
CA GLU A 175 -21.49 -5.04 -4.63
C GLU A 175 -22.04 -5.57 -5.95
N ILE A 176 -21.74 -4.89 -7.05
CA ILE A 176 -22.06 -5.33 -8.40
C ILE A 176 -20.90 -6.17 -8.94
N TRP A 177 -19.68 -5.67 -8.79
CA TRP A 177 -18.45 -6.38 -9.12
C TRP A 177 -17.26 -5.79 -8.36
N HIS A 178 -16.19 -6.57 -8.27
CA HIS A 178 -14.86 -6.08 -7.92
C HIS A 178 -13.81 -6.71 -8.85
N ASN A 179 -12.65 -6.05 -8.94
CA ASN A 179 -11.47 -6.58 -9.60
C ASN A 179 -10.28 -6.52 -8.63
N ASP A 180 -9.69 -7.67 -8.36
CA ASP A 180 -8.55 -7.86 -7.45
C ASP A 180 -7.31 -8.47 -8.12
N ARG A 181 -7.32 -8.59 -9.46
CA ARG A 181 -6.19 -9.08 -10.25
C ARG A 181 -5.14 -8.01 -10.57
N LEU A 182 -5.47 -6.75 -10.27
CA LEU A 182 -4.73 -5.57 -10.73
C LEU A 182 -3.39 -5.34 -10.01
N GLY A 183 -3.08 -6.15 -8.98
CA GLY A 183 -1.82 -6.11 -8.23
C GLY A 183 -0.68 -6.93 -8.83
N TYR A 184 -0.96 -7.87 -9.74
CA TYR A 184 0.04 -8.76 -10.36
C TYR A 184 -0.15 -8.80 -11.88
N LEU A 185 0.32 -7.75 -12.53
CA LEU A 185 0.43 -7.65 -13.99
C LEU A 185 1.89 -7.83 -14.39
N TYR A 186 2.17 -8.70 -15.35
CA TYR A 186 3.50 -8.81 -15.95
C TYR A 186 3.57 -8.01 -17.25
N GLY A 187 4.64 -7.26 -17.46
CA GLY A 187 4.82 -6.49 -18.69
C GLY A 187 5.92 -5.45 -18.60
N GLY A 188 5.90 -4.51 -19.55
CA GLY A 188 6.97 -3.52 -19.76
C GLY A 188 6.98 -2.36 -18.76
N HIS A 189 8.16 -2.06 -18.20
CA HIS A 189 8.44 -1.02 -17.21
C HIS A 189 9.46 0.00 -17.75
N PRO A 190 9.87 1.04 -16.98
CA PRO A 190 10.85 1.98 -17.43
C PRO A 190 12.17 1.27 -17.77
N HIS A 191 12.86 1.78 -18.79
CA HIS A 191 14.06 1.25 -19.40
C HIS A 191 13.89 -0.08 -20.14
N GLN A 192 12.71 -0.34 -20.72
CA GLN A 192 12.39 -1.58 -21.45
C GLN A 192 12.58 -2.83 -20.59
N ALA A 193 12.35 -2.70 -19.28
CA ALA A 193 12.42 -3.80 -18.35
C ALA A 193 11.10 -4.59 -18.36
N GLU A 194 11.13 -5.87 -18.04
CA GLU A 194 9.93 -6.69 -17.84
C GLU A 194 9.91 -7.21 -16.42
N ALA A 195 8.80 -7.00 -15.71
CA ALA A 195 8.69 -7.36 -14.29
C ALA A 195 7.22 -7.42 -13.87
N PHE A 196 6.96 -8.04 -12.72
CA PHE A 196 5.67 -7.88 -12.06
C PHE A 196 5.46 -6.42 -11.65
N GLY A 197 4.23 -5.97 -11.84
CA GLY A 197 3.74 -4.64 -11.55
C GLY A 197 2.25 -4.67 -11.27
N GLY A 198 1.63 -3.51 -11.24
CA GLY A 198 0.19 -3.39 -11.10
C GLY A 198 -0.22 -1.94 -10.99
N LEU A 199 -1.52 -1.73 -10.79
CA LEU A 199 -2.06 -0.42 -10.53
C LEU A 199 -1.61 0.08 -9.16
N ALA A 200 -1.59 1.40 -8.98
CA ALA A 200 -1.43 2.03 -7.67
C ALA A 200 -2.43 3.18 -7.56
N PRO A 201 -3.73 2.86 -7.36
CA PRO A 201 -4.82 3.83 -7.39
C PRO A 201 -4.60 4.98 -6.41
N GLN A 202 -4.33 6.16 -6.94
CA GLN A 202 -4.12 7.39 -6.17
C GLN A 202 -4.60 8.58 -6.98
N GLY A 203 -5.62 9.28 -6.48
CA GLY A 203 -6.28 10.39 -7.15
C GLY A 203 -7.76 10.10 -7.42
N TYR A 204 -8.38 10.97 -8.22
CA TYR A 204 -9.83 10.96 -8.42
C TYR A 204 -10.26 10.08 -9.59
N LEU A 205 -11.09 9.06 -9.34
CA LEU A 205 -11.68 8.25 -10.40
C LEU A 205 -12.57 9.09 -11.34
N LEU A 206 -12.64 8.68 -12.61
CA LEU A 206 -13.44 9.33 -13.65
C LEU A 206 -14.26 8.33 -14.48
N ILE A 207 -15.32 8.82 -15.12
CA ILE A 207 -16.16 8.05 -16.04
C ILE A 207 -16.04 8.61 -17.45
N ASP A 208 -15.70 7.73 -18.41
CA ASP A 208 -15.62 8.00 -19.85
C ASP A 208 -16.48 6.98 -20.60
N GLY A 209 -17.75 7.33 -20.84
CA GLY A 209 -18.73 6.41 -21.44
C GLY A 209 -18.85 5.11 -20.64
N GLU A 210 -18.59 3.98 -21.28
CA GLU A 210 -18.62 2.63 -20.67
C GLU A 210 -17.36 2.27 -19.88
N GLN A 211 -16.42 3.21 -19.73
CA GLN A 211 -15.13 2.96 -19.07
C GLN A 211 -14.98 3.75 -17.76
N LEU A 212 -14.43 3.08 -16.75
CA LEU A 212 -13.93 3.67 -15.51
C LEU A 212 -12.44 3.96 -15.70
N VAL A 213 -12.03 5.21 -15.46
CA VAL A 213 -10.63 5.63 -15.48
C VAL A 213 -10.09 5.69 -14.05
N VAL A 214 -9.00 4.99 -13.80
CA VAL A 214 -8.35 4.86 -12.48
C VAL A 214 -6.96 5.50 -12.51
N PRO A 215 -6.80 6.74 -11.99
CA PRO A 215 -5.48 7.35 -11.86
C PRO A 215 -4.54 6.50 -11.01
N CYS A 216 -3.33 6.26 -11.52
CA CYS A 216 -2.34 5.36 -10.90
C CYS A 216 -1.11 6.14 -10.44
N SER A 217 -1.32 7.20 -9.66
CA SER A 217 -0.22 8.02 -9.14
C SER A 217 0.61 8.60 -10.30
N THR A 218 1.94 8.55 -10.29
CA THR A 218 2.78 9.10 -11.37
C THR A 218 2.73 8.31 -12.70
N ALA A 219 2.09 7.13 -12.70
CA ALA A 219 1.90 6.27 -13.87
C ALA A 219 0.62 6.63 -14.63
N TYR A 220 0.54 6.20 -15.90
CA TYR A 220 -0.64 6.43 -16.72
C TYR A 220 -1.88 5.75 -16.12
N PRO A 221 -3.08 6.37 -16.17
CA PRO A 221 -4.30 5.80 -15.61
C PRO A 221 -4.70 4.47 -16.29
N ALA A 222 -5.28 3.55 -15.51
CA ALA A 222 -5.93 2.37 -16.06
C ALA A 222 -7.35 2.70 -16.54
N ARG A 223 -7.85 1.93 -17.51
CA ARG A 223 -9.24 1.94 -17.99
C ARG A 223 -9.84 0.57 -17.77
N LEU A 224 -11.00 0.52 -17.12
CA LEU A 224 -11.75 -0.70 -16.82
C LEU A 224 -13.15 -0.62 -17.42
N SER A 225 -13.73 -1.75 -17.79
CA SER A 225 -15.14 -1.86 -18.15
C SER A 225 -16.03 -1.51 -16.95
N ARG A 226 -16.98 -0.59 -17.12
CA ARG A 226 -17.96 -0.26 -16.07
C ARG A 226 -18.95 -1.39 -15.80
N ALA A 227 -19.19 -2.22 -16.81
CA ALA A 227 -20.13 -3.33 -16.75
C ALA A 227 -19.55 -4.51 -15.98
N THR A 228 -18.29 -4.86 -16.24
CA THR A 228 -17.66 -6.11 -15.77
C THR A 228 -16.49 -5.90 -14.81
N GLY A 229 -15.90 -4.70 -14.74
CA GLY A 229 -14.68 -4.44 -13.98
C GLY A 229 -13.41 -4.97 -14.65
N GLU A 230 -13.51 -5.58 -15.83
CA GLU A 230 -12.35 -6.10 -16.56
C GLU A 230 -11.44 -4.97 -17.05
N LEU A 231 -10.13 -5.23 -17.03
CA LEU A 231 -9.12 -4.31 -17.49
C LEU A 231 -9.23 -4.14 -19.01
N VAL A 232 -9.47 -2.91 -19.48
CA VAL A 232 -9.54 -2.55 -20.90
C VAL A 232 -8.19 -2.07 -21.40
N GLU A 233 -7.54 -1.17 -20.66
CA GLU A 233 -6.23 -0.61 -21.00
C GLU A 233 -5.47 -0.29 -19.72
N PHE A 234 -4.24 -0.81 -19.61
CA PHE A 234 -3.24 -0.28 -18.70
C PHE A 234 -1.87 -0.68 -19.22
N GLU A 235 -1.03 0.31 -19.45
CA GLU A 235 0.38 0.08 -19.73
C GLU A 235 1.15 0.27 -18.43
N LEU A 236 1.91 -0.75 -18.03
CA LEU A 236 2.94 -0.58 -17.02
C LEU A 236 3.89 0.56 -17.46
N PRO A 237 4.49 1.29 -16.51
CA PRO A 237 5.07 2.59 -16.79
C PRO A 237 6.22 2.53 -17.81
N LEU A 238 6.00 2.75 -19.10
CA LEU A 238 7.07 2.73 -20.12
C LEU A 238 7.82 4.08 -20.20
N PRO A 239 9.10 4.12 -20.61
CA PRO A 239 9.84 5.38 -20.77
C PRO A 239 9.28 6.27 -21.88
N GLY A 240 9.21 7.57 -21.63
CA GLY A 240 8.98 8.58 -22.66
C GLY A 240 7.56 8.62 -23.24
N ARG A 241 6.58 7.98 -22.61
CA ARG A 241 5.16 8.01 -23.02
C ARG A 241 4.24 8.52 -21.90
N LYS A 242 3.01 8.84 -22.32
CA LYS A 242 1.94 9.67 -21.70
C LYS A 242 2.05 9.96 -20.19
N PRO A 243 1.82 11.21 -19.76
CA PRO A 243 1.86 11.62 -18.35
C PRO A 243 0.88 10.80 -17.50
N GLY A 244 1.30 10.46 -16.28
CA GLY A 244 0.42 10.07 -15.19
C GLY A 244 0.04 11.28 -14.34
N GLY A 245 -0.13 11.06 -13.04
CA GLY A 245 -0.33 12.08 -12.03
C GLY A 245 -1.64 11.90 -11.27
N TRP A 246 -1.78 12.66 -10.19
CA TRP A 246 -2.99 12.65 -9.38
C TRP A 246 -4.17 13.38 -10.03
N PHE A 247 -3.87 14.31 -10.96
CA PHE A 247 -4.86 15.09 -11.66
C PHE A 247 -5.03 14.59 -13.09
N THR A 248 -6.25 14.21 -13.44
CA THR A 248 -6.69 13.90 -14.80
C THR A 248 -8.13 14.40 -14.94
N ALA A 249 -8.53 14.82 -16.12
CA ALA A 249 -9.90 15.24 -16.45
C ALA A 249 -10.25 14.86 -17.90
N LEU A 250 -11.54 14.88 -18.26
CA LEU A 250 -11.95 14.82 -19.67
C LEU A 250 -12.09 16.24 -20.25
N ASP A 251 -11.72 16.40 -21.53
CA ASP A 251 -11.83 17.67 -22.27
C ASP A 251 -13.30 17.99 -22.64
N ALA A 252 -13.84 19.10 -22.14
CA ALA A 252 -15.21 19.54 -22.44
C ALA A 252 -15.31 20.55 -23.60
N ASP A 253 -14.26 21.33 -23.92
CA ASP A 253 -14.35 22.47 -24.86
C ASP A 253 -14.01 22.09 -26.32
N ALA A 254 -13.42 20.93 -26.55
CA ALA A 254 -13.11 20.45 -27.91
C ALA A 254 -14.35 19.79 -28.58
N ALA A 255 -15.42 20.53 -28.83
CA ALA A 255 -16.70 20.03 -29.39
C ALA A 255 -16.62 19.15 -30.67
N ARG A 256 -15.47 19.11 -31.38
CA ARG A 256 -15.17 18.11 -32.44
C ARG A 256 -14.59 16.78 -31.94
N ARG A 257 -13.86 16.80 -30.82
CA ARG A 257 -13.21 15.66 -30.15
C ARG A 257 -14.03 15.05 -29.00
N VAL A 258 -15.15 15.66 -28.62
CA VAL A 258 -16.13 15.11 -27.65
C VAL A 258 -16.65 13.71 -28.05
N ARG A 259 -16.52 13.32 -29.33
CA ARG A 259 -16.76 11.94 -29.79
C ARG A 259 -15.59 10.97 -29.54
N ARG A 260 -14.48 11.39 -28.94
CA ARG A 260 -13.21 10.62 -28.80
C ARG A 260 -12.65 10.49 -27.36
N GLY A 261 -13.22 11.14 -26.33
CA GLY A 261 -12.89 10.83 -24.92
C GLY A 261 -11.40 10.93 -24.51
N GLU A 262 -10.64 11.90 -25.04
CA GLU A 262 -9.21 12.04 -24.74
C GLU A 262 -8.96 12.58 -23.30
N LEU A 263 -8.06 11.94 -22.54
CA LEU A 263 -7.68 12.36 -21.19
C LEU A 263 -6.81 13.62 -21.21
N GLN A 264 -7.12 14.60 -20.35
CA GLN A 264 -6.30 15.79 -20.11
C GLN A 264 -5.45 15.63 -18.84
N PHE A 265 -4.17 15.98 -18.97
CA PHE A 265 -3.17 16.00 -17.92
C PHE A 265 -2.56 17.39 -17.83
N ASP A 266 -2.59 17.97 -16.63
CA ASP A 266 -2.05 19.30 -16.40
C ASP A 266 -0.51 19.26 -16.32
N GLN A 267 0.16 20.02 -17.18
CA GLN A 267 1.61 20.19 -17.19
C GLN A 267 2.15 20.78 -15.89
N GLN A 268 1.38 21.59 -15.16
CA GLN A 268 1.81 22.16 -13.88
C GLN A 268 1.82 21.10 -12.77
N VAL A 269 0.90 20.13 -12.83
CA VAL A 269 0.88 18.97 -11.92
C VAL A 269 1.98 17.97 -12.28
N ASN A 270 2.23 17.80 -13.58
CA ASN A 270 3.20 16.85 -14.11
C ASN A 270 4.56 17.48 -14.44
N ALA A 271 4.97 18.43 -13.62
CA ALA A 271 6.30 19.02 -13.64
C ALA A 271 7.18 18.45 -12.53
N GLN A 272 8.47 18.29 -12.81
CA GLN A 272 9.47 17.89 -11.84
C GLN A 272 10.84 18.42 -12.23
N GLU A 273 11.63 18.80 -11.23
CA GLU A 273 13.02 19.18 -11.43
C GLU A 273 13.89 17.93 -11.65
N HIS A 274 14.74 17.98 -12.67
CA HIS A 274 15.71 16.94 -13.00
C HIS A 274 17.12 17.56 -13.06
N GLU A 275 18.16 16.73 -13.09
CA GLU A 275 19.57 17.18 -13.05
C GLU A 275 19.99 18.09 -14.23
N ASP A 276 19.18 18.15 -15.29
CA ASP A 276 19.36 18.99 -16.47
C ASP A 276 18.33 20.13 -16.57
N GLY A 277 17.53 20.33 -15.52
CA GLY A 277 16.53 21.40 -15.41
C GLY A 277 15.09 20.89 -15.23
N PRO A 278 14.11 21.81 -15.22
CA PRO A 278 12.71 21.46 -15.06
C PRO A 278 12.19 20.70 -16.28
N ARG A 279 11.56 19.55 -16.02
CA ARG A 279 10.87 18.76 -17.04
C ARG A 279 9.38 18.74 -16.75
N HIS A 280 8.57 18.79 -17.80
CA HIS A 280 7.12 18.71 -17.71
C HIS A 280 6.58 17.73 -18.75
N SER A 281 5.42 17.17 -18.44
CA SER A 281 4.65 16.31 -19.34
C SER A 281 3.17 16.62 -19.15
N GLY A 282 2.34 16.45 -20.17
CA GLY A 282 0.96 16.96 -20.13
C GLY A 282 0.51 17.50 -21.47
N ASN A 283 -0.79 17.46 -21.71
CA ASN A 283 -1.41 18.00 -22.93
C ASN A 283 -2.22 19.28 -22.66
N ALA A 284 -2.31 19.74 -21.42
CA ALA A 284 -2.97 20.98 -21.06
C ALA A 284 -2.18 21.75 -19.99
N ILE A 285 -2.26 23.09 -19.98
CA ILE A 285 -1.53 23.94 -19.04
C ILE A 285 -2.51 24.62 -18.09
N GLY A 286 -2.37 24.37 -16.78
CA GLY A 286 -3.10 25.07 -15.72
C GLY A 286 -4.58 24.72 -15.65
N THR A 287 -5.02 23.60 -16.23
CA THR A 287 -6.42 23.13 -16.18
C THR A 287 -6.86 22.74 -14.76
N SER A 288 -5.94 22.28 -13.92
CA SER A 288 -6.17 22.07 -12.48
C SER A 288 -6.41 23.37 -11.71
N ARG A 289 -6.04 24.51 -12.30
CA ARG A 289 -6.07 25.85 -11.68
C ARG A 289 -7.10 26.79 -12.30
N ARG A 290 -8.07 26.24 -13.05
CA ARG A 290 -9.13 27.00 -13.73
C ARG A 290 -10.44 26.24 -13.77
N ILE A 291 -11.57 26.89 -13.57
CA ILE A 291 -12.92 26.33 -13.79
C ILE A 291 -13.62 27.05 -14.96
N GLN A 292 -14.59 26.41 -15.59
CA GLN A 292 -15.48 27.04 -16.57
C GLN A 292 -16.84 27.34 -15.92
N CYS A 293 -17.31 28.59 -16.04
CA CYS A 293 -18.58 29.07 -15.47
C CYS A 293 -19.41 29.72 -16.57
N ALA A 294 -20.49 29.08 -17.02
CA ALA A 294 -21.32 29.56 -18.14
C ALA A 294 -20.51 29.93 -19.40
N GLY A 295 -19.48 29.14 -19.73
CA GLY A 295 -18.57 29.37 -20.86
C GLY A 295 -17.44 30.38 -20.61
N GLN A 296 -17.37 30.98 -19.42
CA GLN A 296 -16.27 31.85 -19.01
C GLN A 296 -15.23 31.08 -18.18
N SER A 297 -13.97 31.18 -18.59
CA SER A 297 -12.84 30.62 -17.83
C SER A 297 -12.51 31.51 -16.63
N VAL A 298 -12.43 30.91 -15.43
CA VAL A 298 -12.06 31.56 -14.18
C VAL A 298 -10.78 30.96 -13.64
N SER A 299 -9.75 31.80 -13.48
CA SER A 299 -8.43 31.41 -12.99
C SER A 299 -8.36 31.46 -11.46
N PHE A 300 -7.67 30.50 -10.86
CA PHE A 300 -7.44 30.50 -9.41
C PHE A 300 -6.38 31.55 -9.02
N ALA A 301 -5.47 31.89 -9.95
CA ALA A 301 -4.49 32.96 -9.74
C ALA A 301 -5.09 34.36 -9.85
N GLU A 302 -6.20 34.49 -10.59
CA GLU A 302 -6.91 35.76 -10.82
C GLU A 302 -8.41 35.55 -10.58
N PRO A 303 -8.82 35.31 -9.31
CA PRO A 303 -10.22 35.12 -8.97
C PRO A 303 -11.03 36.39 -9.24
N PRO A 304 -12.35 36.29 -9.49
CA PRO A 304 -13.22 37.43 -9.81
C PRO A 304 -13.45 38.38 -8.62
N VAL A 305 -12.94 38.02 -7.44
CA VAL A 305 -12.93 38.81 -6.21
C VAL A 305 -11.61 38.60 -5.50
N LYS A 306 -11.13 39.60 -4.75
CA LYS A 306 -9.92 39.44 -3.93
C LYS A 306 -10.18 38.43 -2.81
N VAL A 307 -9.51 37.28 -2.89
CA VAL A 307 -9.49 36.24 -1.85
C VAL A 307 -8.22 36.42 -1.01
N PRO A 308 -8.30 36.51 0.33
CA PRO A 308 -7.12 36.46 1.18
C PRO A 308 -6.40 35.11 1.06
N GLY A 309 -5.09 35.11 0.84
CA GLY A 309 -4.29 33.87 0.70
C GLY A 309 -4.22 33.32 -0.73
N GLU A 310 -3.42 32.27 -0.93
CA GLU A 310 -3.28 31.61 -2.23
C GLU A 310 -4.45 30.64 -2.45
N VAL A 311 -5.30 30.90 -3.44
CA VAL A 311 -6.44 30.04 -3.79
C VAL A 311 -5.95 28.65 -4.21
N HIS A 312 -6.43 27.61 -3.54
CA HIS A 312 -6.23 26.20 -3.92
C HIS A 312 -7.34 25.70 -4.84
N ALA A 313 -8.60 25.99 -4.51
CA ALA A 313 -9.77 25.55 -5.27
C ALA A 313 -10.86 26.62 -5.31
N LEU A 314 -11.61 26.66 -6.41
CA LEU A 314 -12.81 27.49 -6.59
C LEU A 314 -14.02 26.63 -6.96
N VAL A 315 -15.17 26.97 -6.41
CA VAL A 315 -16.47 26.40 -6.77
C VAL A 315 -17.46 27.53 -6.98
N VAL A 316 -18.17 27.50 -8.11
CA VAL A 316 -19.31 28.37 -8.39
C VAL A 316 -20.56 27.51 -8.46
N ALA A 317 -21.49 27.74 -7.54
CA ALA A 317 -22.72 26.98 -7.43
C ALA A 317 -23.76 27.71 -6.57
N ASN A 318 -25.04 27.50 -6.88
CA ASN A 318 -26.20 28.05 -6.20
C ASN A 318 -26.10 29.56 -5.93
N GLY A 319 -25.59 30.32 -6.90
CA GLY A 319 -25.43 31.78 -6.78
C GLY A 319 -24.31 32.22 -5.81
N HIS A 320 -23.41 31.31 -5.43
CA HIS A 320 -22.27 31.58 -4.57
C HIS A 320 -20.95 31.26 -5.28
N LEU A 321 -19.88 31.92 -4.85
CA LEU A 321 -18.51 31.53 -5.11
C LEU A 321 -17.86 31.11 -3.78
N VAL A 322 -17.38 29.87 -3.72
CA VAL A 322 -16.62 29.34 -2.58
C VAL A 322 -15.18 29.16 -3.00
N ALA A 323 -14.26 29.78 -2.27
CA ALA A 323 -12.82 29.68 -2.48
C ALA A 323 -12.17 28.96 -1.29
N ALA A 324 -11.38 27.92 -1.57
CA ALA A 324 -10.49 27.29 -0.61
C ALA A 324 -9.06 27.76 -0.86
N THR A 325 -8.27 27.99 0.19
CA THR A 325 -6.89 28.47 0.10
C THR A 325 -5.89 27.43 0.61
N LYS A 326 -4.63 27.54 0.20
CA LYS A 326 -3.55 26.62 0.63
C LYS A 326 -3.26 26.68 2.13
N ASP A 327 -3.49 27.83 2.77
CA ASP A 327 -3.34 28.03 4.21
C ASP A 327 -4.60 27.61 5.02
N GLY A 328 -5.54 26.92 4.37
CA GLY A 328 -6.65 26.24 5.04
C GLY A 328 -7.90 27.09 5.27
N TRP A 329 -8.08 28.20 4.57
CA TRP A 329 -9.31 29.00 4.64
C TRP A 329 -10.33 28.59 3.60
N LEU A 330 -11.61 28.68 4.00
CA LEU A 330 -12.75 28.70 3.10
C LEU A 330 -13.40 30.09 3.16
N HIS A 331 -13.60 30.71 2.00
CA HIS A 331 -14.29 31.99 1.84
C HIS A 331 -15.51 31.81 0.95
N CYS A 332 -16.67 32.30 1.38
CA CYS A 332 -17.91 32.24 0.61
C CYS A 332 -18.39 33.64 0.25
N TYR A 333 -18.72 33.83 -1.02
CA TYR A 333 -19.17 35.09 -1.61
C TYR A 333 -20.52 34.90 -2.28
N SER A 334 -21.35 35.94 -2.28
CA SER A 334 -22.65 35.96 -2.97
C SER A 334 -23.00 37.39 -3.44
N THR A 335 -24.11 37.55 -4.15
CA THR A 335 -24.63 38.88 -4.52
C THR A 335 -25.32 39.63 -3.37
N LYS A 336 -25.59 38.95 -2.25
CA LYS A 336 -26.19 39.59 -1.08
C LYS A 336 -25.16 40.49 -0.40
N ASN A 337 -25.54 41.74 -0.15
CA ASN A 337 -24.69 42.65 0.60
C ASN A 337 -24.75 42.28 2.09
N ALA A 338 -23.73 41.55 2.59
CA ALA A 338 -23.58 41.26 4.00
C ALA A 338 -23.03 42.50 4.71
N GLN A 339 -23.76 43.05 5.68
CA GLN A 339 -23.31 44.22 6.45
C GLN A 339 -22.02 43.93 7.22
N GLU A 340 -21.88 42.72 7.78
CA GLU A 340 -20.68 42.22 8.45
C GLU A 340 -20.45 40.73 8.12
N PRO A 341 -19.34 40.38 7.43
CA PRO A 341 -19.04 38.98 7.12
C PRO A 341 -18.69 38.17 8.37
N VAL A 342 -19.22 36.95 8.49
CA VAL A 342 -18.95 36.07 9.64
C VAL A 342 -17.57 35.43 9.50
N VAL A 343 -16.67 35.63 10.47
CA VAL A 343 -15.35 34.99 10.49
C VAL A 343 -15.29 33.93 11.59
N ARG A 344 -15.06 32.68 11.20
CA ARG A 344 -14.95 31.52 12.11
C ARG A 344 -13.51 31.01 12.11
N ARG A 345 -12.75 31.34 13.16
CA ARG A 345 -11.37 30.85 13.35
C ARG A 345 -11.36 29.47 13.97
N LEU A 346 -10.28 28.74 13.73
CA LEU A 346 -9.92 27.59 14.56
C LEU A 346 -9.68 28.11 15.99
N HIS A 347 -10.14 27.40 17.03
CA HIS A 347 -10.07 27.90 18.41
C HIS A 347 -8.62 28.25 18.81
N ALA A 348 -8.45 29.41 19.44
CA ALA A 348 -7.16 29.89 19.97
C ALA A 348 -6.73 28.98 21.13
N GLY A 349 -5.63 28.25 20.92
CA GLY A 349 -5.22 27.08 21.69
C GLY A 349 -4.46 26.09 20.81
N ALA A 350 -4.73 26.14 19.50
CA ALA A 350 -3.76 25.76 18.47
C ALA A 350 -2.58 26.75 18.55
N ALA A 351 -1.64 26.51 19.47
CA ALA A 351 -0.27 26.97 19.27
C ALA A 351 0.17 26.58 17.85
N GLU A 352 1.15 27.25 17.26
CA GLU A 352 1.85 26.68 16.09
C GLU A 352 2.23 25.25 16.46
N ILE A 353 1.44 24.27 16.02
CA ILE A 353 1.65 22.87 16.37
C ILE A 353 2.94 22.55 15.64
N PRO A 354 4.05 22.32 16.36
CA PRO A 354 5.29 21.98 15.69
C PRO A 354 5.01 20.73 14.85
N ALA A 355 5.51 20.73 13.60
CA ALA A 355 5.52 19.52 12.79
C ALA A 355 6.02 18.35 13.65
N ASP A 356 5.44 17.15 13.46
CA ASP A 356 5.83 15.88 14.11
C ASP A 356 7.20 16.00 14.77
N ASP A 357 7.21 16.23 16.08
CA ASP A 357 8.43 16.47 16.87
C ASP A 357 9.37 15.27 16.91
N GLY A 358 8.99 14.20 16.22
CA GLY A 358 9.97 13.30 15.69
C GLY A 358 10.48 12.35 16.75
N ARG A 359 9.73 12.04 17.82
CA ARG A 359 10.12 11.01 18.81
C ARG A 359 9.34 9.67 18.75
N GLY A 360 8.56 9.45 17.68
CA GLY A 360 7.92 8.16 17.38
C GLY A 360 6.53 7.98 17.99
N PHE A 361 6.10 6.73 18.12
CA PHE A 361 4.73 6.35 18.49
C PHE A 361 4.65 5.83 19.93
N ALA A 362 3.58 6.22 20.61
CA ALA A 362 3.07 5.56 21.81
C ALA A 362 1.71 4.91 21.49
N LEU A 363 1.57 3.62 21.79
CA LEU A 363 0.31 2.90 21.68
C LEU A 363 -0.34 2.83 23.05
N ILE A 364 -1.62 3.20 23.12
CA ILE A 364 -2.40 3.20 24.35
C ILE A 364 -3.56 2.25 24.14
N VAL A 365 -3.62 1.19 24.93
CA VAL A 365 -4.67 0.17 24.85
C VAL A 365 -5.70 0.48 25.93
N GLY A 366 -6.94 0.73 25.50
CA GLY A 366 -8.06 1.12 26.35
C GLY A 366 -8.01 2.59 26.78
N ALA A 367 -9.14 3.29 26.64
CA ALA A 367 -9.29 4.66 27.10
C ALA A 367 -9.30 4.80 28.63
N SER A 368 -9.45 3.69 29.37
CA SER A 368 -9.25 3.67 30.83
C SER A 368 -7.84 4.10 31.23
N SER A 369 -6.86 4.01 30.32
CA SER A 369 -5.50 4.53 30.50
C SER A 369 -5.41 6.06 30.54
N LEU A 370 -6.52 6.75 30.24
CA LEU A 370 -6.60 8.20 30.12
C LEU A 370 -7.60 8.78 31.14
N VAL A 371 -7.21 9.84 31.83
CA VAL A 371 -8.12 10.74 32.55
C VAL A 371 -8.09 12.07 31.85
N ASP A 372 -9.27 12.56 31.47
CA ASP A 372 -9.39 13.81 30.75
C ASP A 372 -8.55 13.87 29.45
N GLY A 373 -8.39 12.75 28.75
CA GLY A 373 -7.61 12.70 27.50
C GLY A 373 -6.10 12.88 27.68
N GLU A 374 -5.65 12.84 28.93
CA GLU A 374 -4.25 12.82 29.36
C GLU A 374 -3.98 11.50 30.10
N LEU A 375 -2.72 11.08 30.19
CA LEU A 375 -2.37 9.79 30.80
C LEU A 375 -2.67 9.75 32.30
N LEU A 376 -3.19 8.62 32.75
CA LEU A 376 -3.40 8.36 34.17
C LEU A 376 -2.10 8.51 34.97
N PRO A 377 -2.10 9.26 36.09
CA PRO A 377 -0.99 9.25 37.04
C PRO A 377 -0.67 7.81 37.48
N GLY A 378 0.58 7.37 37.29
CA GLY A 378 1.05 6.02 37.68
C GLY A 378 1.01 4.95 36.58
N VAL A 379 0.34 5.17 35.43
CA VAL A 379 0.37 4.23 34.28
C VAL A 379 1.53 4.53 33.30
N GLY A 380 2.34 5.57 33.57
CA GLY A 380 3.54 5.84 32.79
C GLY A 380 4.03 7.26 33.02
N THR A 381 5.04 7.44 33.88
CA THR A 381 5.66 8.74 34.14
C THR A 381 6.58 9.22 33.02
N LYS A 382 6.68 8.47 31.91
CA LYS A 382 7.62 8.71 30.79
C LYS A 382 6.99 8.90 29.41
N VAL A 383 5.71 8.61 29.17
CA VAL A 383 5.13 8.95 27.86
C VAL A 383 5.00 10.46 27.78
N THR A 384 5.90 11.03 27.02
CA THR A 384 6.00 12.44 26.77
C THR A 384 4.86 12.89 25.84
N LYS A 385 4.39 14.13 26.04
CA LYS A 385 3.47 14.78 25.09
C LYS A 385 4.10 14.93 23.70
N ASP A 386 5.42 14.76 23.64
CA ASP A 386 6.25 14.81 22.45
C ASP A 386 6.29 13.49 21.63
N ARG A 387 5.38 12.52 21.86
CA ARG A 387 5.12 11.41 20.93
C ARG A 387 3.77 11.48 20.24
N GLN A 388 3.64 10.81 19.09
CA GLN A 388 2.34 10.55 18.47
C GLN A 388 1.60 9.48 19.27
N TRP A 389 0.36 9.74 19.65
CA TRP A 389 -0.44 8.78 20.40
C TRP A 389 -1.43 8.08 19.48
N VAL A 390 -1.48 6.76 19.57
CA VAL A 390 -2.51 5.92 18.97
C VAL A 390 -3.24 5.22 20.10
N VAL A 391 -4.51 5.58 20.31
CA VAL A 391 -5.38 4.93 21.29
C VAL A 391 -6.22 3.87 20.58
N LEU A 392 -6.14 2.62 21.02
CA LEU A 392 -7.06 1.57 20.62
C LEU A 392 -8.13 1.40 21.69
N GLU A 393 -9.38 1.61 21.33
CA GLU A 393 -10.52 1.48 22.24
C GLU A 393 -11.69 0.85 21.49
N ARG A 394 -12.33 -0.15 22.11
CA ARG A 394 -13.46 -0.87 21.52
C ARG A 394 -14.76 -0.07 21.59
N ASP A 395 -14.90 0.79 22.60
CA ASP A 395 -16.06 1.63 22.79
C ASP A 395 -16.01 2.88 21.91
N GLY A 396 -16.82 2.86 20.84
CA GLY A 396 -16.93 3.97 19.90
C GLY A 396 -17.36 5.29 20.54
N ALA A 397 -18.12 5.27 21.64
CA ALA A 397 -18.54 6.49 22.34
C ALA A 397 -17.36 7.15 23.06
N LYS A 398 -16.47 6.35 23.68
CA LYS A 398 -15.23 6.86 24.29
C LYS A 398 -14.28 7.41 23.25
N VAL A 399 -14.13 6.74 22.10
CA VAL A 399 -13.33 7.23 20.97
C VAL A 399 -13.89 8.56 20.46
N ALA A 400 -15.20 8.68 20.29
CA ALA A 400 -15.85 9.92 19.88
C ALA A 400 -15.58 11.06 20.88
N ALA A 401 -15.73 10.81 22.18
CA ALA A 401 -15.46 11.79 23.24
C ALA A 401 -13.99 12.26 23.25
N LEU A 402 -13.03 11.34 23.09
CA LEU A 402 -11.60 11.67 22.98
C LEU A 402 -11.31 12.55 21.77
N ARG A 403 -11.81 12.15 20.59
CA ARG A 403 -11.66 12.92 19.34
C ARG A 403 -12.24 14.32 19.45
N ASP A 404 -13.43 14.45 20.05
CA ASP A 404 -14.06 15.75 20.27
C ASP A 404 -13.26 16.64 21.20
N LYS A 405 -12.74 16.09 22.29
CA LYS A 405 -11.89 16.81 23.24
C LYS A 405 -10.60 17.29 22.60
N TRP A 406 -9.86 16.41 21.93
CA TRP A 406 -8.61 16.76 21.25
C TRP A 406 -8.83 17.79 20.14
N ARG A 407 -9.92 17.68 19.39
CA ARG A 407 -10.31 18.70 18.41
C ARG A 407 -10.56 20.07 19.05
N GLN A 408 -11.28 20.12 20.18
CA GLN A 408 -11.50 21.38 20.91
C GLN A 408 -10.18 21.98 21.43
N GLN A 409 -9.20 21.13 21.75
CA GLN A 409 -7.83 21.53 22.13
C GLN A 409 -6.92 21.84 20.92
N GLY A 410 -7.42 21.72 19.69
CA GLY A 410 -6.63 21.95 18.47
C GLY A 410 -5.61 20.85 18.16
N GLN A 411 -5.69 19.68 18.77
CA GLN A 411 -4.77 18.56 18.50
C GLN A 411 -5.13 17.90 17.15
N PRO A 412 -4.18 17.77 16.21
CA PRO A 412 -4.45 17.15 14.91
C PRO A 412 -4.49 15.62 15.04
N ALA A 413 -5.23 14.96 14.15
CA ALA A 413 -5.37 13.50 14.17
C ALA A 413 -4.04 12.78 13.86
N ALA A 414 -3.13 13.46 13.14
CA ALA A 414 -1.76 12.99 12.94
C ALA A 414 -0.94 12.89 14.23
N ARG A 415 -1.39 13.52 15.31
CA ARG A 415 -0.68 13.58 16.59
C ARG A 415 -1.38 12.83 17.70
N ARG A 416 -2.71 12.84 17.67
CA ARG A 416 -3.58 12.17 18.62
C ARG A 416 -4.63 11.42 17.81
N ALA A 417 -4.37 10.14 17.55
CA ALA A 417 -5.29 9.24 16.91
C ALA A 417 -5.97 8.37 17.99
N ALA A 418 -7.28 8.20 17.86
CA ALA A 418 -8.03 7.17 18.59
C ALA A 418 -8.75 6.34 17.54
N ILE A 419 -8.72 5.02 17.63
CA ILE A 419 -9.27 4.09 16.64
C ILE A 419 -10.25 3.17 17.35
N VAL A 420 -11.43 2.98 16.75
CA VAL A 420 -12.42 2.03 17.25
C VAL A 420 -12.00 0.62 16.85
N SER A 421 -11.37 -0.11 17.76
CA SER A 421 -10.95 -1.50 17.51
C SER A 421 -10.76 -2.28 18.80
N ALA A 422 -11.15 -3.55 18.76
CA ALA A 422 -10.66 -4.56 19.70
C ALA A 422 -9.25 -5.02 19.28
N LEU A 423 -8.45 -5.55 20.22
CA LEU A 423 -7.07 -5.99 19.93
C LEU A 423 -7.01 -7.21 19.00
N ASN A 424 -7.99 -8.10 19.09
CA ASN A 424 -8.11 -9.30 18.25
C ASN A 424 -8.57 -8.98 16.81
N ASP A 425 -9.16 -7.81 16.60
CA ASP A 425 -9.68 -7.40 15.30
C ASP A 425 -8.66 -6.66 14.44
N ILE A 426 -7.47 -6.32 14.97
CA ILE A 426 -6.47 -5.47 14.31
C ILE A 426 -5.09 -6.15 14.27
N ALA A 427 -4.47 -6.15 13.09
CA ALA A 427 -3.10 -6.64 12.93
C ALA A 427 -2.14 -5.44 12.85
N LEU A 428 -1.58 -5.06 13.99
CA LEU A 428 -0.62 -3.96 14.11
C LEU A 428 0.74 -4.30 13.47
N PRO A 429 1.45 -3.30 12.91
CA PRO A 429 2.79 -3.50 12.37
C PRO A 429 3.77 -3.88 13.49
N PRO A 430 4.76 -4.73 13.22
CA PRO A 430 5.82 -4.99 14.19
C PRO A 430 6.74 -3.77 14.35
N TYR A 431 7.50 -3.72 15.45
CA TYR A 431 8.65 -2.82 15.65
C TYR A 431 8.41 -1.30 15.63
N PHE A 432 7.16 -0.82 15.61
CA PHE A 432 6.88 0.59 15.35
C PHE A 432 6.73 1.46 16.60
N VAL A 433 6.49 0.86 17.77
CA VAL A 433 6.17 1.60 19.00
C VAL A 433 7.36 1.68 19.94
N ALA A 434 7.68 2.90 20.36
CA ALA A 434 8.64 3.14 21.41
C ALA A 434 8.06 2.77 22.79
N GLU A 435 6.74 2.93 22.96
CA GLU A 435 6.07 2.63 24.22
C GLU A 435 4.64 2.11 23.99
N ILE A 436 4.25 1.08 24.73
CA ILE A 436 2.87 0.57 24.82
C ILE A 436 2.42 0.72 26.26
N LEU A 437 1.27 1.36 26.46
CA LEU A 437 0.62 1.49 27.76
C LEU A 437 -0.70 0.75 27.78
N VAL A 438 -0.86 -0.10 28.79
CA VAL A 438 -2.10 -0.84 29.03
C VAL A 438 -2.61 -0.50 30.43
N GLY A 439 -3.77 0.14 30.48
CA GLY A 439 -4.36 0.68 31.70
C GLY A 439 -4.82 -0.38 32.69
N ASP A 440 -5.39 -1.49 32.24
CA ASP A 440 -5.73 -2.67 33.03
C ASP A 440 -5.47 -3.92 32.20
N CYS A 441 -4.83 -4.93 32.80
CA CYS A 441 -4.66 -6.22 32.19
C CYS A 441 -5.96 -7.03 32.29
N ASP A 442 -6.54 -7.35 31.14
CA ASP A 442 -7.65 -8.29 31.00
C ASP A 442 -7.24 -9.49 30.14
N ASP A 443 -8.14 -10.46 29.99
CA ASP A 443 -7.88 -11.68 29.21
C ASP A 443 -7.51 -11.36 27.75
N GLN A 444 -8.13 -10.33 27.16
CA GLN A 444 -7.85 -9.92 25.80
C GLN A 444 -6.41 -9.40 25.66
N VAL A 445 -5.92 -8.62 26.63
CA VAL A 445 -4.52 -8.19 26.68
C VAL A 445 -3.58 -9.39 26.78
N LEU A 446 -3.86 -10.33 27.68
CA LEU A 446 -3.03 -11.52 27.90
C LEU A 446 -2.95 -12.40 26.63
N GLU A 447 -4.08 -12.65 25.98
CA GLU A 447 -4.16 -13.40 24.72
C GLU A 447 -3.36 -12.71 23.59
N GLN A 448 -3.38 -11.38 23.56
CA GLN A 448 -2.73 -10.57 22.52
C GLN A 448 -1.31 -10.10 22.89
N LEU A 449 -0.76 -10.55 24.03
CA LEU A 449 0.62 -10.23 24.44
C LEU A 449 1.66 -10.52 23.35
N PRO A 450 1.63 -11.66 22.62
CA PRO A 450 2.60 -11.91 21.55
C PRO A 450 2.56 -10.83 20.45
N MET A 451 1.36 -10.35 20.09
CA MET A 451 1.21 -9.28 19.12
C MET A 451 1.75 -7.94 19.66
N LEU A 452 1.44 -7.60 20.92
CA LEU A 452 1.93 -6.38 21.56
C LEU A 452 3.46 -6.38 21.74
N LEU A 453 4.04 -7.49 22.18
CA LEU A 453 5.50 -7.63 22.32
C LEU A 453 6.22 -7.50 20.97
N ARG A 454 5.64 -8.05 19.90
CA ARG A 454 6.17 -7.89 18.52
C ARG A 454 6.12 -6.44 18.01
N CYS A 455 5.20 -5.63 18.52
CA CYS A 455 5.12 -4.21 18.15
C CYS A 455 6.27 -3.39 18.75
N LEU A 456 6.91 -3.86 19.83
CA LEU A 456 8.00 -3.13 20.49
C LEU A 456 9.15 -2.88 19.53
N ARG A 457 9.54 -1.61 19.43
CA ARG A 457 10.68 -1.18 18.64
C ARG A 457 11.98 -1.78 19.22
N PRO A 458 12.84 -2.40 18.38
CA PRO A 458 14.18 -2.81 18.80
C PRO A 458 14.99 -1.64 19.35
N PHE A 459 16.00 -1.95 20.18
CA PHE A 459 16.85 -0.96 20.83
C PHE A 459 16.11 0.02 21.77
N GLY A 460 15.14 -0.48 22.53
CA GLY A 460 14.60 0.23 23.71
C GLY A 460 13.08 0.37 23.78
N GLY A 461 12.30 -0.29 22.93
CA GLY A 461 10.84 -0.31 23.02
C GLY A 461 10.35 -0.92 24.34
N GLU A 462 9.34 -0.31 24.95
CA GLU A 462 8.80 -0.73 26.26
C GLU A 462 7.29 -0.99 26.21
N LEU A 463 6.86 -2.04 26.91
CA LEU A 463 5.46 -2.31 27.25
C LEU A 463 5.29 -2.11 28.77
N ARG A 464 4.27 -1.38 29.19
CA ARG A 464 3.85 -1.29 30.59
C ARG A 464 2.38 -1.70 30.71
N VAL A 465 2.13 -2.64 31.61
CA VAL A 465 0.79 -3.19 31.86
C VAL A 465 0.48 -3.09 33.34
N ARG A 466 -0.60 -2.40 33.71
CA ARG A 466 -1.13 -2.46 35.09
C ARG A 466 -1.73 -3.85 35.32
N CYS A 467 -1.22 -4.57 36.31
CA CYS A 467 -1.60 -5.96 36.53
C CYS A 467 -1.32 -6.42 37.97
N ASP A 468 -1.97 -7.51 38.39
CA ASP A 468 -1.68 -8.15 39.69
C ASP A 468 -0.45 -9.08 39.62
N GLY A 469 -0.21 -9.84 40.70
CA GLY A 469 0.92 -10.76 40.79
C GLY A 469 0.79 -12.02 39.92
N GLU A 470 -0.43 -12.52 39.69
CA GLU A 470 -0.67 -13.69 38.84
C GLU A 470 -0.45 -13.32 37.36
N GLN A 471 -1.03 -12.20 36.96
CA GLN A 471 -0.87 -11.64 35.62
C GLN A 471 0.60 -11.27 35.32
N HIS A 472 1.37 -10.83 36.32
CA HIS A 472 2.81 -10.61 36.18
C HIS A 472 3.55 -11.88 35.71
N GLU A 473 3.28 -13.02 36.35
CA GLU A 473 3.93 -14.29 35.97
C GLU A 473 3.50 -14.75 34.58
N GLN A 474 2.24 -14.53 34.19
CA GLN A 474 1.78 -14.80 32.82
C GLN A 474 2.50 -13.94 31.79
N ILE A 475 2.66 -12.64 32.04
CA ILE A 475 3.41 -11.72 31.17
C ILE A 475 4.87 -12.16 31.04
N LYS A 476 5.50 -12.52 32.16
CA LYS A 476 6.88 -13.00 32.20
C LYS A 476 7.07 -14.28 31.40
N LEU A 477 6.14 -15.23 31.51
CA LEU A 477 6.14 -16.47 30.72
C LEU A 477 5.94 -16.20 29.22
N ALA A 478 5.04 -15.28 28.87
CA ALA A 478 4.83 -14.88 27.48
C ALA A 478 6.08 -14.23 26.88
N ALA A 479 6.73 -13.32 27.62
CA ALA A 479 7.98 -12.69 27.21
C ALA A 479 9.13 -13.71 27.05
N ALA A 480 9.25 -14.68 27.95
CA ALA A 480 10.28 -15.72 27.87
C ALA A 480 10.12 -16.65 26.65
N ARG A 481 8.90 -16.79 26.11
CA ARG A 481 8.61 -17.60 24.91
C ARG A 481 8.69 -16.79 23.61
N HIS A 482 8.84 -15.46 23.70
CA HIS A 482 8.85 -14.59 22.54
C HIS A 482 10.22 -14.61 21.85
N ASP A 483 10.24 -14.56 20.51
CA ASP A 483 11.42 -14.77 19.68
C ASP A 483 12.10 -13.47 19.20
N SER A 484 11.50 -12.31 19.48
CA SER A 484 11.96 -11.00 18.97
C SER A 484 13.23 -10.44 19.60
N GLY A 485 13.99 -11.20 20.40
CA GLY A 485 15.21 -10.73 21.06
C GLY A 485 15.16 -10.85 22.59
N VAL A 486 16.11 -10.17 23.25
CA VAL A 486 16.23 -10.19 24.71
C VAL A 486 15.23 -9.23 25.32
N LEU A 487 14.22 -9.79 25.99
CA LEU A 487 13.20 -9.05 26.74
C LEU A 487 13.54 -9.03 28.24
N ASP A 488 13.71 -7.84 28.79
CA ASP A 488 13.82 -7.60 30.23
C ASP A 488 12.41 -7.42 30.82
N VAL A 489 12.07 -8.17 31.87
CA VAL A 489 10.76 -8.12 32.54
C VAL A 489 10.95 -7.73 33.99
N VAL A 490 10.36 -6.60 34.39
CA VAL A 490 10.50 -6.02 35.72
C VAL A 490 9.13 -5.71 36.30
N ARG A 491 8.92 -6.08 37.57
CA ARG A 491 7.75 -5.66 38.35
C ARG A 491 7.97 -4.22 38.85
N GLU A 492 7.01 -3.34 38.62
CA GLU A 492 6.99 -1.95 39.07
C GLU A 492 5.68 -1.70 39.86
N ASP A 493 5.71 -1.80 41.19
CA ASP A 493 4.54 -1.64 42.07
C ASP A 493 3.28 -2.40 41.60
N ALA A 494 2.32 -1.70 40.99
CA ALA A 494 1.05 -2.21 40.45
C ALA A 494 1.09 -2.58 38.95
N ALA A 495 2.27 -2.61 38.34
CA ALA A 495 2.46 -2.85 36.92
C ALA A 495 3.63 -3.78 36.62
N THR A 496 3.66 -4.31 35.39
CA THR A 496 4.80 -5.02 34.81
C THR A 496 5.33 -4.22 33.63
N ARG A 497 6.65 -4.03 33.60
CA ARG A 497 7.39 -3.46 32.47
C ARG A 497 8.11 -4.57 31.71
N VAL A 498 7.95 -4.59 30.39
CA VAL A 498 8.75 -5.42 29.48
C VAL A 498 9.53 -4.50 28.54
N ARG A 499 10.83 -4.73 28.36
CA ARG A 499 11.71 -3.90 27.52
C ARG A 499 12.49 -4.76 26.52
N LEU A 500 12.40 -4.41 25.23
CA LEU A 500 13.25 -4.96 24.17
C LEU A 500 14.52 -4.12 24.05
N ALA A 501 15.58 -4.51 24.75
CA ALA A 501 16.76 -3.66 24.93
C ALA A 501 17.70 -3.60 23.71
N GLY A 502 17.69 -4.62 22.85
CA GLY A 502 18.69 -4.80 21.79
C GLY A 502 18.11 -5.12 20.42
N ALA A 503 18.95 -5.72 19.58
CA ALA A 503 18.59 -6.18 18.25
C ALA A 503 17.65 -7.39 18.31
N LEU A 504 16.95 -7.64 17.20
CA LEU A 504 16.16 -8.85 17.00
C LEU A 504 17.09 -10.06 16.88
N THR A 505 16.73 -11.20 17.48
CA THR A 505 17.49 -12.45 17.32
C THR A 505 17.54 -12.83 15.84
N GLY A 506 18.73 -13.02 15.29
CA GLY A 506 18.93 -13.37 13.88
C GLY A 506 19.01 -12.19 12.91
N SER A 507 18.84 -10.95 13.39
CA SER A 507 19.07 -9.73 12.59
C SER A 507 20.55 -9.34 12.56
N ALA A 508 20.96 -8.57 11.55
CA ALA A 508 22.32 -8.09 11.38
C ALA A 508 22.38 -6.61 10.97
N ASP A 509 23.40 -5.91 11.45
CA ASP A 509 23.76 -4.57 10.96
C ASP A 509 24.38 -4.65 9.56
N TYR A 510 24.41 -3.51 8.88
CA TYR A 510 25.05 -3.36 7.58
C TYR A 510 26.08 -2.23 7.56
N LEU A 511 27.35 -2.57 7.45
CA LEU A 511 28.43 -1.57 7.52
C LEU A 511 28.88 -1.04 6.14
N GLY A 512 28.11 -1.33 5.08
CA GLY A 512 28.37 -0.84 3.72
C GLY A 512 29.24 -1.76 2.86
N GLN A 513 29.80 -1.18 1.79
CA GLN A 513 30.73 -1.83 0.86
C GLN A 513 30.21 -3.12 0.19
N TRP A 514 28.90 -3.25 -0.01
CA TRP A 514 28.28 -4.44 -0.62
C TRP A 514 28.65 -5.76 0.06
N GLN A 515 29.01 -5.73 1.35
CA GLN A 515 29.32 -6.92 2.13
C GLN A 515 28.05 -7.71 2.50
N ALA A 516 28.21 -9.00 2.76
CA ALA A 516 27.12 -9.84 3.22
C ALA A 516 26.69 -9.45 4.65
N THR A 517 25.37 -9.38 4.89
CA THR A 517 24.81 -9.17 6.23
C THR A 517 24.50 -10.49 6.92
N ASN A 518 24.14 -11.52 6.15
CA ASN A 518 23.60 -12.79 6.66
C ASN A 518 22.43 -12.58 7.63
N ASP A 519 21.60 -11.55 7.40
CA ASP A 519 20.39 -11.32 8.19
C ASP A 519 19.37 -12.43 7.91
N SER A 520 19.11 -13.27 8.90
CA SER A 520 18.31 -14.50 8.76
C SER A 520 16.80 -14.25 8.87
N LEU A 521 16.39 -13.05 9.29
CA LEU A 521 14.97 -12.69 9.42
C LEU A 521 14.40 -12.16 8.11
N VAL A 522 15.24 -11.72 7.17
CA VAL A 522 14.80 -11.28 5.85
C VAL A 522 14.56 -12.48 4.94
N LYS A 523 13.33 -12.98 4.95
CA LYS A 523 12.92 -14.18 4.22
C LYS A 523 11.55 -14.00 3.58
N ALA A 524 11.37 -14.57 2.38
CA ALA A 524 10.09 -14.53 1.69
C ALA A 524 9.04 -15.40 2.41
N PRO A 525 7.75 -15.01 2.36
CA PRO A 525 7.23 -13.81 1.70
C PRO A 525 7.47 -12.53 2.52
N LEU A 526 7.58 -11.38 1.84
CA LEU A 526 7.77 -10.06 2.46
C LEU A 526 6.57 -9.14 2.25
N GLY A 527 6.15 -8.42 3.29
CA GLY A 527 5.12 -7.38 3.21
C GLY A 527 5.64 -6.01 3.64
N VAL A 528 4.97 -4.95 3.19
CA VAL A 528 5.33 -3.56 3.50
C VAL A 528 5.11 -3.28 4.99
N LEU A 529 6.16 -2.76 5.65
CA LEU A 529 6.14 -2.33 7.05
C LEU A 529 5.75 -0.85 7.18
N TRP A 530 6.39 -0.02 6.37
CA TRP A 530 6.15 1.42 6.30
C TRP A 530 6.54 1.97 4.94
N PHE A 531 5.98 3.13 4.58
CA PHE A 531 6.42 3.91 3.43
C PHE A 531 6.27 5.41 3.65
N ASP A 532 7.22 6.19 3.17
CA ASP A 532 7.20 7.66 3.25
C ASP A 532 8.15 8.27 2.19
N ASP A 533 7.91 9.52 1.79
CA ASP A 533 8.82 10.28 0.92
C ASP A 533 9.63 11.35 1.68
N ARG A 534 9.51 11.39 3.01
CA ARG A 534 10.34 12.19 3.93
C ARG A 534 11.73 11.62 4.19
N VAL A 535 11.92 10.31 4.04
CA VAL A 535 13.22 9.68 4.23
C VAL A 535 14.25 10.21 3.24
N SER A 536 15.51 10.15 3.66
CA SER A 536 16.67 10.61 2.90
C SER A 536 16.70 10.10 1.46
N HIS A 537 17.27 10.88 0.56
CA HIS A 537 17.29 10.61 -0.88
C HIS A 537 18.65 10.02 -1.31
N PHE A 538 18.61 9.03 -2.20
CA PHE A 538 19.76 8.16 -2.49
C PHE A 538 20.18 8.09 -3.96
N LYS A 539 19.63 8.94 -4.83
CA LYS A 539 20.00 8.85 -6.25
C LYS A 539 21.50 9.19 -6.41
N ARG A 540 22.25 8.17 -6.86
CA ARG A 540 23.72 8.21 -7.09
C ARG A 540 24.57 8.45 -5.82
N SER A 541 23.99 8.31 -4.63
CA SER A 541 24.69 8.43 -3.36
C SER A 541 25.54 7.19 -3.03
N PRO A 542 26.48 7.27 -2.07
CA PRO A 542 27.09 6.11 -1.47
C PRO A 542 26.02 5.16 -0.94
N GLN A 543 26.36 3.88 -0.85
CA GLN A 543 25.48 2.91 -0.21
C GLN A 543 25.29 3.27 1.26
N PRO A 544 24.04 3.27 1.79
CA PRO A 544 23.84 3.53 3.20
C PRO A 544 24.48 2.46 4.07
N THR A 545 24.79 2.85 5.30
CA THR A 545 25.06 1.91 6.39
C THR A 545 23.82 1.82 7.28
N ILE A 546 23.63 0.69 7.94
CA ILE A 546 22.57 0.45 8.93
C ILE A 546 23.25 -0.04 10.20
N VAL A 547 23.15 0.73 11.27
CA VAL A 547 23.77 0.44 12.56
C VAL A 547 22.72 0.58 13.64
N GLN A 548 22.47 -0.48 14.40
CA GLN A 548 21.51 -0.48 15.52
C GLN A 548 20.12 0.05 15.12
N GLY A 549 19.63 -0.37 13.95
CA GLY A 549 18.33 0.08 13.43
C GLY A 549 18.31 1.50 12.85
N VAL A 550 19.46 2.15 12.71
CA VAL A 550 19.57 3.49 12.12
C VAL A 550 20.27 3.40 10.76
N MET A 551 19.57 3.80 9.70
CA MET A 551 20.15 3.99 8.39
C MET A 551 20.87 5.34 8.34
N VAL A 552 22.16 5.32 8.04
CA VAL A 552 22.98 6.51 7.81
C VAL A 552 23.20 6.66 6.31
N SER A 553 22.91 7.87 5.81
CA SER A 553 22.90 8.15 4.38
C SER A 553 23.51 9.49 4.05
N TYR A 554 24.12 9.59 2.88
CA TYR A 554 24.72 10.82 2.38
C TYR A 554 24.06 11.20 1.05
N PRO A 555 23.04 12.08 1.07
CA PRO A 555 22.47 12.63 -0.16
C PRO A 555 23.51 13.40 -0.97
N LYS A 556 23.22 13.61 -2.25
CA LYS A 556 24.02 14.48 -3.12
C LYS A 556 23.28 15.77 -3.39
N ASP A 557 23.99 16.89 -3.45
CA ASP A 557 23.41 18.18 -3.86
C ASP A 557 23.37 18.28 -5.39
N TRP A 558 22.23 17.93 -6.00
CA TRP A 558 22.09 18.00 -7.45
C TRP A 558 21.85 19.40 -8.01
N HIS A 559 21.64 20.39 -7.13
CA HIS A 559 21.52 21.78 -7.54
C HIS A 559 22.89 22.46 -7.62
N ALA A 560 23.93 21.85 -7.04
CA ALA A 560 25.31 22.31 -7.18
C ALA A 560 25.75 22.30 -8.66
N PRO A 561 26.48 23.34 -9.12
CA PRO A 561 27.02 23.38 -10.48
C PRO A 561 27.88 22.15 -10.80
N ARG A 562 27.63 21.52 -11.95
CA ARG A 562 28.43 20.37 -12.39
C ARG A 562 29.85 20.80 -12.70
N VAL A 563 30.82 20.03 -12.22
CA VAL A 563 32.24 20.20 -12.57
C VAL A 563 32.46 19.70 -13.99
N LYS A 564 32.87 20.57 -14.92
CA LYS A 564 33.15 20.18 -16.32
C LYS A 564 34.44 19.33 -16.39
N GLY A 565 34.33 18.15 -17.03
CA GLY A 565 35.45 17.26 -17.33
C GLY A 565 35.81 16.28 -16.20
N GLY A 566 35.22 15.08 -16.20
CA GLY A 566 35.56 13.96 -15.31
C GLY A 566 34.36 13.07 -14.94
N ASN A 567 34.62 11.92 -14.30
CA ASN A 567 33.61 11.02 -13.69
C ASN A 567 33.20 11.47 -12.26
N VAL A 568 33.46 12.73 -11.91
CA VAL A 568 33.17 13.32 -10.60
C VAL A 568 31.90 14.16 -10.73
N ASP A 569 30.97 14.01 -9.80
CA ASP A 569 29.64 14.64 -9.81
C ASP A 569 29.35 15.19 -8.40
N TYR A 570 28.32 16.04 -8.31
CA TYR A 570 27.69 16.63 -7.12
C TYR A 570 28.29 16.31 -5.72
N PRO A 571 28.60 17.32 -4.89
CA PRO A 571 29.09 17.10 -3.54
C PRO A 571 28.05 16.36 -2.68
N LEU A 572 28.54 15.65 -1.66
CA LEU A 572 27.66 15.05 -0.65
C LEU A 572 27.17 16.12 0.33
N LEU A 573 25.91 16.00 0.72
CA LEU A 573 25.30 16.74 1.81
C LEU A 573 25.64 16.09 3.15
N ALA A 574 25.32 16.78 4.24
CA ALA A 574 25.42 16.25 5.59
C ALA A 574 24.67 14.92 5.74
N PRO A 575 25.16 13.99 6.58
CA PRO A 575 24.51 12.70 6.74
C PRO A 575 23.10 12.86 7.33
N VAL A 576 22.18 12.09 6.79
CA VAL A 576 20.81 11.95 7.28
C VAL A 576 20.66 10.60 7.96
N PHE A 577 20.12 10.61 9.17
CA PHE A 577 19.88 9.45 10.01
C PHE A 577 18.39 9.12 9.97
N SER A 578 18.04 7.89 9.61
CA SER A 578 16.64 7.45 9.51
C SER A 578 16.42 6.14 10.27
N ASP A 579 15.31 6.05 11.00
CA ASP A 579 14.88 4.84 11.69
C ASP A 579 14.33 3.82 10.69
N ILE A 580 14.98 2.66 10.57
CA ILE A 580 14.58 1.65 9.59
C ILE A 580 13.23 1.00 9.92
N TYR A 581 12.75 1.09 11.16
CA TYR A 581 11.50 0.45 11.59
C TYR A 581 10.28 1.33 11.36
N THR A 582 10.46 2.65 11.26
CA THR A 582 9.34 3.60 11.15
C THR A 582 9.44 4.58 9.99
N GLY A 583 10.57 4.62 9.27
CA GLY A 583 10.79 5.58 8.18
C GLY A 583 10.91 7.03 8.63
N ARG A 584 11.24 7.26 9.91
CA ARG A 584 11.37 8.61 10.48
C ARG A 584 12.79 9.11 10.32
N VAL A 585 12.95 10.37 9.94
CA VAL A 585 14.25 11.05 10.03
C VAL A 585 14.48 11.43 11.49
N LEU A 586 15.60 10.97 12.04
CA LEU A 586 15.95 11.17 13.45
C LEU A 586 16.56 12.55 13.66
N ARG A 587 16.31 13.13 14.83
CA ARG A 587 16.84 14.44 15.21
C ARG A 587 18.26 14.32 15.75
N ASP A 588 18.98 15.43 15.75
CA ASP A 588 20.39 15.46 16.16
C ASP A 588 20.61 15.02 17.60
N ASP A 589 19.67 15.30 18.52
CA ASP A 589 19.74 14.86 19.92
C ASP A 589 19.50 13.35 20.06
N GLU A 590 18.79 12.70 19.14
CA GLU A 590 18.56 11.25 19.15
C GLU A 590 19.75 10.45 18.63
N VAL A 591 20.62 11.07 17.82
CA VAL A 591 21.75 10.41 17.15
C VAL A 591 23.10 11.04 17.48
N ALA A 592 23.19 11.79 18.58
CA ALA A 592 24.39 12.54 18.94
C ALA A 592 25.67 11.67 18.96
N GLU A 593 25.58 10.45 19.50
CA GLU A 593 26.69 9.49 19.53
C GLU A 593 27.03 8.93 18.14
N LEU A 594 26.01 8.57 17.34
CA LEU A 594 26.21 8.09 15.97
C LEU A 594 26.80 9.19 15.08
N ARG A 595 26.37 10.44 15.24
CA ARG A 595 26.85 11.59 14.48
C ARG A 595 28.36 11.82 14.67
N GLN A 596 28.90 11.54 15.85
CA GLN A 596 30.36 11.60 16.08
C GLN A 596 31.14 10.56 15.25
N ARG A 597 30.51 9.43 14.90
CA ARG A 597 31.11 8.35 14.10
C ARG A 597 30.98 8.57 12.59
N PHE A 598 30.02 9.41 12.17
CA PHE A 598 29.71 9.69 10.77
C PHE A 598 29.81 11.19 10.51
N PRO A 599 31.04 11.72 10.31
CA PRO A 599 31.25 13.15 10.13
C PRO A 599 30.60 13.68 8.84
N GLU A 600 30.43 14.99 8.78
CA GLU A 600 29.96 15.68 7.59
C GLU A 600 30.89 15.43 6.40
N ALA A 601 30.29 15.29 5.22
CA ALA A 601 31.07 15.24 4.00
C ALA A 601 31.61 16.64 3.69
N SER A 602 32.87 16.71 3.24
CA SER A 602 33.44 17.97 2.77
C SER A 602 32.86 18.33 1.40
N SER A 603 32.37 19.56 1.26
CA SER A 603 31.91 20.11 -0.03
C SER A 603 33.00 20.18 -1.10
N ASP A 604 34.28 20.19 -0.68
CA ASP A 604 35.44 20.27 -1.57
C ASP A 604 35.92 18.88 -2.03
N ARG A 605 35.38 17.81 -1.43
CA ARG A 605 35.71 16.44 -1.78
C ARG A 605 35.02 16.06 -3.09
N ARG A 606 35.83 15.64 -4.05
CA ARG A 606 35.35 15.13 -5.34
C ARG A 606 34.75 13.74 -5.17
N GLU A 607 33.47 13.60 -5.46
CA GLU A 607 32.74 12.34 -5.34
C GLU A 607 32.45 11.74 -6.71
N PRO A 608 32.51 10.41 -6.87
CA PRO A 608 32.25 9.77 -8.15
C PRO A 608 30.80 9.99 -8.56
N SER A 609 30.52 10.06 -9.87
CA SER A 609 29.16 10.20 -10.39
C SER A 609 28.26 9.05 -9.99
N GLN A 610 28.79 7.83 -9.87
CA GLN A 610 28.07 6.67 -9.38
C GLN A 610 28.97 5.79 -8.50
N TYR A 611 28.42 5.29 -7.39
CA TYR A 611 29.11 4.34 -6.51
C TYR A 611 28.77 2.91 -6.93
N ARG A 612 29.75 2.14 -7.38
CA ARG A 612 29.55 0.78 -7.85
C ARG A 612 30.23 -0.22 -6.90
N PRO A 613 29.69 -1.46 -6.80
CA PRO A 613 30.43 -2.56 -6.18
C PRO A 613 31.81 -2.70 -6.85
N PRO A 614 32.89 -2.99 -6.10
CA PRO A 614 34.25 -3.11 -6.65
C PRO A 614 34.37 -4.10 -7.81
N ARG A 615 33.51 -5.13 -7.83
CA ARG A 615 33.45 -6.15 -8.89
C ARG A 615 32.78 -5.69 -10.19
N GLN A 616 32.16 -4.51 -10.22
CA GLN A 616 31.42 -4.00 -11.38
C GLN A 616 32.15 -2.83 -12.04
N LYS A 617 32.95 -3.14 -13.08
CA LYS A 617 33.84 -2.21 -13.79
C LYS A 617 33.22 -1.58 -15.05
N ASP A 618 31.99 -1.06 -14.98
CA ASP A 618 31.32 -0.22 -16.01
C ASP A 618 30.28 -0.85 -16.96
N ALA A 619 29.83 -2.09 -16.72
CA ALA A 619 28.71 -2.66 -17.47
C ALA A 619 27.38 -1.97 -17.13
N TRP A 620 26.78 -1.24 -18.09
CA TRP A 620 25.43 -0.67 -18.00
C TRP A 620 24.31 -1.72 -18.17
N LYS A 621 24.66 -2.87 -18.74
CA LYS A 621 23.86 -4.08 -18.86
C LYS A 621 24.72 -5.28 -18.44
N PRO A 622 24.92 -5.50 -17.13
CA PRO A 622 25.67 -6.67 -16.67
C PRO A 622 24.92 -7.97 -17.01
N ASP A 623 25.66 -9.05 -17.17
CA ASP A 623 25.11 -10.40 -17.42
C ASP A 623 24.15 -10.86 -16.32
N GLN A 624 23.41 -11.94 -16.60
CA GLN A 624 22.52 -12.56 -15.61
C GLN A 624 23.31 -12.92 -14.34
N PRO A 625 22.84 -12.49 -13.15
CA PRO A 625 23.52 -12.83 -11.92
C PRO A 625 23.45 -14.34 -11.66
N SER A 626 24.60 -14.92 -11.30
CA SER A 626 24.74 -16.31 -10.87
C SER A 626 25.41 -16.35 -9.51
N ALA A 627 24.85 -17.11 -8.57
CA ALA A 627 25.35 -17.19 -7.20
C ALA A 627 25.42 -18.65 -6.72
N GLY A 628 26.41 -19.38 -7.21
CA GLY A 628 26.66 -20.79 -6.85
C GLY A 628 25.71 -21.77 -7.54
N THR A 629 25.45 -22.91 -6.90
CA THR A 629 24.57 -23.97 -7.42
C THR A 629 23.35 -24.16 -6.51
N ARG A 630 22.24 -24.62 -7.10
CA ARG A 630 21.03 -25.06 -6.40
C ARG A 630 20.66 -26.49 -6.82
N VAL A 631 19.83 -27.15 -6.03
CA VAL A 631 19.15 -28.38 -6.43
C VAL A 631 17.82 -27.98 -7.05
N ASN A 632 17.60 -28.36 -8.32
CA ASN A 632 16.35 -28.07 -9.00
C ASN A 632 15.19 -28.77 -8.29
N PRO A 633 14.17 -28.03 -7.80
CA PRO A 633 13.10 -28.59 -6.98
C PRO A 633 12.20 -29.56 -7.75
N LEU A 634 12.18 -29.47 -9.09
CA LEU A 634 11.37 -30.34 -9.93
C LEU A 634 11.99 -31.74 -10.05
N ASN A 635 13.29 -31.84 -10.31
CA ASN A 635 13.93 -33.10 -10.73
C ASN A 635 15.11 -33.56 -9.85
N GLY A 636 15.49 -32.77 -8.85
CA GLY A 636 16.58 -33.08 -7.91
C GLY A 636 18.00 -32.96 -8.48
N LYS A 637 18.18 -32.48 -9.71
CA LYS A 637 19.51 -32.30 -10.33
C LYS A 637 20.16 -31.01 -9.83
N GLN A 638 21.47 -31.01 -9.69
CA GLN A 638 22.22 -29.77 -9.41
C GLN A 638 22.31 -28.92 -10.67
N GLU A 639 22.09 -27.62 -10.53
CA GLU A 639 22.20 -26.63 -11.60
C GLU A 639 22.78 -25.30 -11.07
N PRO A 640 23.33 -24.44 -11.95
CA PRO A 640 23.70 -23.08 -11.57
C PRO A 640 22.48 -22.32 -11.03
N ARG A 641 22.67 -21.60 -9.91
CA ARG A 641 21.63 -20.71 -9.38
C ARG A 641 21.62 -19.43 -10.20
N ALA A 642 20.79 -19.41 -11.25
CA ALA A 642 20.54 -18.26 -12.10
C ALA A 642 19.22 -17.60 -11.74
N PHE A 643 19.16 -16.27 -11.85
CA PHE A 643 17.99 -15.48 -11.49
C PHE A 643 17.44 -14.75 -12.70
N PRO A 644 16.13 -14.85 -13.03
CA PRO A 644 15.55 -14.05 -14.10
C PRO A 644 15.68 -12.55 -13.82
N LYS A 645 16.55 -11.88 -14.57
CA LYS A 645 16.71 -10.43 -14.53
C LYS A 645 16.42 -9.82 -15.90
N SER A 646 15.43 -8.93 -15.98
CA SER A 646 15.09 -8.29 -17.26
C SER A 646 15.99 -7.10 -17.59
N TYR A 647 16.18 -6.19 -16.64
CA TYR A 647 17.00 -4.99 -16.81
C TYR A 647 17.50 -4.46 -15.47
N GLY A 648 18.73 -3.96 -15.42
CA GLY A 648 19.22 -3.19 -14.29
C GLY A 648 20.71 -2.94 -14.38
N CYS A 649 21.12 -1.70 -14.08
CA CYS A 649 22.51 -1.30 -14.14
C CYS A 649 23.35 -1.83 -12.97
N ASP A 650 22.77 -2.51 -11.97
CA ASP A 650 23.50 -3.24 -10.94
C ASP A 650 23.57 -4.73 -11.31
N GLY A 651 24.73 -5.36 -11.19
CA GLY A 651 24.87 -6.80 -11.41
C GLY A 651 24.34 -7.65 -10.26
N GLY A 652 23.37 -7.14 -9.49
CA GLY A 652 22.89 -7.70 -8.23
C GLY A 652 23.91 -7.67 -7.09
N VAL A 653 23.49 -7.94 -5.85
CA VAL A 653 24.34 -8.01 -4.65
C VAL A 653 23.93 -9.20 -3.81
N ASP A 654 24.92 -10.04 -3.47
CA ASP A 654 24.73 -11.19 -2.58
C ASP A 654 24.97 -10.76 -1.13
N TYR A 655 23.92 -10.79 -0.30
CA TYR A 655 23.99 -10.47 1.11
C TYR A 655 24.07 -11.70 2.02
N GLY A 656 24.33 -12.88 1.48
CA GLY A 656 24.40 -14.13 2.24
C GLY A 656 23.16 -15.00 2.06
N TYR A 657 22.04 -14.65 2.69
CA TYR A 657 20.76 -15.35 2.53
C TYR A 657 19.88 -14.76 1.43
N VAL A 658 20.00 -13.46 1.18
CA VAL A 658 19.22 -12.74 0.18
C VAL A 658 20.15 -12.22 -0.91
N TYR A 659 19.72 -12.39 -2.15
CA TYR A 659 20.32 -11.73 -3.30
C TYR A 659 19.38 -10.62 -3.76
N SER A 660 19.80 -9.36 -3.74
CA SER A 660 18.96 -8.25 -4.21
C SER A 660 19.48 -7.70 -5.53
N MET A 661 18.62 -7.05 -6.30
CA MET A 661 18.97 -6.49 -7.60
C MET A 661 17.91 -5.52 -8.12
N ARG A 662 18.28 -4.72 -9.12
CA ARG A 662 17.31 -4.09 -10.02
C ARG A 662 16.96 -5.04 -11.16
N SER A 663 15.67 -5.34 -11.28
CA SER A 663 15.08 -6.08 -12.40
C SER A 663 13.85 -5.32 -12.89
N GLY A 664 14.08 -4.16 -13.52
CA GLY A 664 13.04 -3.17 -13.81
C GLY A 664 12.59 -2.40 -12.58
N THR A 665 12.09 -3.09 -11.55
CA THR A 665 11.76 -2.55 -10.24
C THR A 665 12.83 -2.94 -9.21
N ALA A 666 12.60 -2.67 -7.93
CA ALA A 666 13.34 -3.36 -6.87
C ALA A 666 12.98 -4.86 -6.92
N ALA A 667 13.96 -5.73 -6.74
CA ALA A 667 13.75 -7.18 -6.74
C ALA A 667 14.73 -7.89 -5.80
N PHE A 668 14.35 -9.09 -5.36
CA PHE A 668 15.18 -9.94 -4.53
C PHE A 668 14.92 -11.42 -4.78
N TYR A 669 15.84 -12.24 -4.30
CA TYR A 669 15.78 -13.70 -4.30
C TYR A 669 16.16 -14.19 -2.90
N ASP A 670 15.28 -14.96 -2.27
CA ASP A 670 15.55 -15.64 -1.00
C ASP A 670 16.23 -16.99 -1.30
N LYS A 671 17.54 -17.08 -1.00
CA LYS A 671 18.33 -18.31 -1.22
C LYS A 671 18.03 -19.40 -0.20
N THR A 672 17.36 -19.09 0.92
CA THR A 672 16.94 -20.10 1.90
C THR A 672 15.69 -20.85 1.45
N LEU A 673 14.91 -20.24 0.55
CA LEU A 673 13.73 -20.83 -0.06
C LEU A 673 13.99 -21.29 -1.50
N GLU A 674 15.03 -20.74 -2.15
CA GLU A 674 15.15 -20.73 -3.61
C GLU A 674 13.93 -20.07 -4.26
N SER A 675 13.56 -18.86 -3.86
CA SER A 675 12.23 -18.29 -4.12
C SER A 675 11.84 -18.05 -5.59
N GLY A 676 12.79 -18.08 -6.53
CA GLY A 676 12.63 -17.33 -7.79
C GLY A 676 12.80 -15.82 -7.56
N THR A 677 12.77 -15.04 -8.64
CA THR A 677 12.91 -13.57 -8.55
C THR A 677 11.58 -12.94 -8.17
N ILE A 678 11.55 -12.30 -7.00
CA ILE A 678 10.40 -11.56 -6.48
C ILE A 678 10.60 -10.07 -6.75
N CYS A 679 9.60 -9.44 -7.37
CA CYS A 679 9.61 -8.00 -7.63
C CYS A 679 8.88 -7.24 -6.52
N VAL A 680 9.50 -6.18 -6.02
CA VAL A 680 8.84 -5.15 -5.21
C VAL A 680 8.35 -4.06 -6.17
N SER A 681 7.10 -4.19 -6.58
CA SER A 681 6.47 -3.35 -7.59
C SER A 681 6.01 -2.01 -7.04
N GLY A 682 6.11 -0.96 -7.84
CA GLY A 682 5.69 0.40 -7.49
C GLY A 682 6.85 1.39 -7.29
N PRO A 683 7.85 1.10 -6.43
CA PRO A 683 9.00 1.95 -6.22
C PRO A 683 10.08 1.74 -7.30
N ARG A 684 10.84 2.79 -7.57
CA ARG A 684 12.05 2.80 -8.39
C ARG A 684 13.22 2.27 -7.56
N SER A 685 13.97 1.33 -8.10
CA SER A 685 15.31 1.00 -7.60
C SER A 685 16.40 1.89 -8.23
N GLY A 686 17.46 2.18 -7.46
CA GLY A 686 18.59 2.99 -7.90
C GLY A 686 19.34 2.44 -9.12
N CYS A 687 20.26 3.22 -9.70
CA CYS A 687 21.19 2.71 -10.72
C CYS A 687 22.30 1.83 -10.11
N THR A 688 22.41 1.88 -8.79
CA THR A 688 23.33 1.15 -7.94
C THR A 688 22.46 0.39 -6.95
N ASN A 689 22.73 -0.91 -6.73
CA ASN A 689 21.90 -1.67 -5.81
C ASN A 689 22.06 -1.11 -4.38
N SER A 690 20.93 -0.81 -3.77
CA SER A 690 20.82 -0.30 -2.41
C SER A 690 19.60 -0.88 -1.70
N ILE A 691 19.11 -2.02 -2.20
CA ILE A 691 18.10 -2.84 -1.54
C ILE A 691 18.87 -3.69 -0.53
N ILE A 692 18.72 -3.38 0.76
CA ILE A 692 19.63 -3.85 1.82
C ILE A 692 18.85 -4.67 2.86
N PRO A 693 19.13 -5.98 3.00
CA PRO A 693 18.61 -6.80 4.09
C PRO A 693 19.42 -6.56 5.37
N ALA A 694 18.84 -5.88 6.36
CA ALA A 694 19.48 -5.57 7.64
C ALA A 694 18.45 -5.19 8.70
N GLY A 695 18.77 -5.43 9.98
CA GLY A 695 17.88 -5.18 11.12
C GLY A 695 16.58 -5.99 11.05
N GLY A 696 16.61 -7.15 10.38
CA GLY A 696 15.44 -7.99 10.12
C GLY A 696 14.49 -7.48 9.05
N LEU A 697 14.88 -6.45 8.29
CA LEU A 697 14.06 -5.82 7.25
C LEU A 697 14.75 -5.83 5.89
N LEU A 698 13.98 -5.92 4.81
CA LEU A 698 14.44 -5.55 3.48
C LEU A 698 14.21 -4.06 3.27
N ASN A 699 15.28 -3.28 3.31
CA ASN A 699 15.22 -1.82 3.21
C ASN A 699 15.32 -1.38 1.74
N VAL A 700 14.37 -0.57 1.28
CA VAL A 700 14.35 0.03 -0.07
C VAL A 700 14.39 1.57 0.08
N PRO A 701 15.58 2.17 0.04
CA PRO A 701 15.75 3.61 0.18
C PRO A 701 15.07 4.44 -0.92
N TYR A 702 14.93 5.75 -0.72
CA TYR A 702 14.25 6.63 -1.67
C TYR A 702 15.14 7.04 -2.86
N PHE A 703 14.76 6.66 -4.09
CA PHE A 703 15.52 6.93 -5.32
C PHE A 703 14.87 7.91 -6.30
N TYR A 704 13.83 8.61 -5.88
CA TYR A 704 12.93 9.33 -6.80
C TYR A 704 13.23 10.79 -7.03
N GLU A 705 13.95 11.41 -6.10
CA GLU A 705 14.28 12.82 -6.24
C GLU A 705 15.12 12.97 -7.53
N GLY A 706 14.84 14.03 -8.29
CA GLY A 706 15.50 14.25 -9.58
C GLY A 706 15.27 13.15 -10.62
N CYS A 707 14.21 12.34 -10.52
CA CYS A 707 13.89 11.29 -11.49
C CYS A 707 12.55 11.57 -12.18
N THR A 708 12.52 11.45 -13.51
CA THR A 708 11.30 11.66 -14.32
C THR A 708 10.56 10.38 -14.72
N CYS A 709 11.00 9.22 -14.22
CA CYS A 709 10.35 7.94 -14.51
C CYS A 709 8.93 7.88 -13.92
N SER A 710 8.05 7.16 -14.61
CA SER A 710 6.62 7.01 -14.28
C SER A 710 6.34 5.88 -13.27
N TYR A 711 7.32 5.45 -12.47
CA TYR A 711 7.07 4.46 -11.41
C TYR A 711 6.11 5.05 -10.37
N PRO A 712 4.99 4.37 -10.06
CA PRO A 712 3.85 5.01 -9.41
C PRO A 712 4.10 5.40 -7.95
N LEU A 713 5.06 4.81 -7.22
CA LEU A 713 5.21 5.06 -5.78
C LEU A 713 6.55 5.75 -5.47
N PRO A 714 6.63 7.09 -5.59
CA PRO A 714 7.81 7.84 -5.21
C PRO A 714 7.96 7.89 -3.69
N SER A 715 8.42 6.79 -3.08
CA SER A 715 8.65 6.65 -1.65
C SER A 715 9.82 5.72 -1.36
N GLY A 716 10.40 5.86 -0.18
CA GLY A 716 11.20 4.80 0.44
C GLY A 716 10.26 3.88 1.23
N LEU A 717 10.71 2.67 1.49
CA LEU A 717 9.96 1.69 2.28
C LEU A 717 10.89 0.67 2.94
N ALA A 718 10.36 -0.03 3.94
CA ALA A 718 10.94 -1.27 4.43
C ALA A 718 9.89 -2.39 4.37
N LEU A 719 10.37 -3.62 4.19
CA LEU A 719 9.54 -4.82 4.20
C LEU A 719 10.00 -5.79 5.29
N TYR A 720 9.06 -6.55 5.84
CA TYR A 720 9.30 -7.55 6.87
C TYR A 720 8.72 -8.92 6.46
N SER A 721 9.22 -9.98 7.07
CA SER A 721 8.78 -11.34 6.77
C SER A 721 7.34 -11.60 7.26
N LEU A 722 6.54 -12.18 6.37
CA LEU A 722 5.18 -12.61 6.61
C LEU A 722 5.08 -14.14 6.61
N PRO A 723 4.01 -14.72 7.18
CA PRO A 723 3.75 -16.16 7.11
C PRO A 723 3.64 -16.68 5.68
N GLU A 724 3.92 -17.96 5.45
CA GLU A 724 3.82 -18.61 4.12
C GLU A 724 2.40 -18.62 3.54
N SER A 725 1.37 -18.42 4.36
CA SER A 725 -0.01 -18.24 3.88
C SER A 725 -0.21 -16.92 3.12
N TYR A 726 0.65 -15.93 3.34
CA TYR A 726 0.57 -14.64 2.66
C TYR A 726 0.92 -14.77 1.17
N GLU A 727 0.19 -14.09 0.29
CA GLU A 727 0.38 -14.16 -1.17
C GLU A 727 1.55 -13.32 -1.67
N GLN A 728 2.51 -13.98 -2.33
CA GLN A 728 3.61 -13.32 -3.03
C GLN A 728 4.08 -14.23 -4.16
N TRP A 729 4.20 -13.65 -5.36
CA TRP A 729 4.55 -14.37 -6.57
C TRP A 729 5.96 -14.03 -7.04
N ALA A 730 6.60 -15.01 -7.68
CA ALA A 730 7.94 -14.91 -8.23
C ALA A 730 7.95 -15.34 -9.70
N SER A 731 9.03 -15.01 -10.39
CA SER A 731 9.38 -15.62 -11.68
C SER A 731 10.54 -16.60 -11.45
N TRP A 732 10.32 -17.87 -11.79
CA TRP A 732 11.37 -18.88 -11.67
C TRP A 732 12.38 -18.82 -12.83
N GLY A 733 11.89 -18.54 -14.05
CA GLY A 733 12.69 -18.47 -15.27
C GLY A 733 12.20 -19.40 -16.37
N VAL A 734 12.65 -19.14 -17.61
CA VAL A 734 12.32 -19.97 -18.77
C VAL A 734 13.04 -21.32 -18.68
N GLY A 735 12.32 -22.40 -18.97
CA GLY A 735 12.85 -23.76 -19.04
C GLY A 735 11.75 -24.75 -19.41
N GLU A 736 12.07 -26.03 -19.47
CA GLU A 736 11.08 -27.11 -19.67
C GLU A 736 10.89 -27.88 -18.37
N ALA A 737 9.64 -28.00 -17.90
CA ALA A 737 9.31 -28.83 -16.73
C ALA A 737 9.27 -30.31 -17.15
N SER A 738 10.38 -31.02 -16.93
CA SER A 738 10.56 -32.42 -17.34
C SER A 738 11.34 -33.23 -16.30
N ASP A 739 11.21 -34.56 -16.39
CA ASP A 739 11.82 -35.50 -15.44
C ASP A 739 11.47 -35.18 -13.98
N MET A 740 10.23 -34.73 -13.78
CA MET A 740 9.76 -34.16 -12.51
C MET A 740 9.49 -35.27 -11.50
N GLN A 741 10.04 -35.13 -10.31
CA GLN A 741 9.76 -35.94 -9.12
C GLN A 741 8.84 -35.21 -8.13
N ARG A 742 8.82 -33.89 -8.15
CA ARG A 742 7.97 -33.06 -7.30
C ARG A 742 7.52 -31.83 -8.06
N VAL A 743 6.23 -31.54 -8.09
CA VAL A 743 5.69 -30.36 -8.76
C VAL A 743 4.37 -29.94 -8.15
N GLY A 744 4.16 -28.64 -8.01
CA GLY A 744 2.86 -28.03 -7.78
C GLY A 744 2.37 -27.39 -9.08
N VAL A 745 1.09 -27.53 -9.40
CA VAL A 745 0.40 -26.77 -10.45
C VAL A 745 -0.64 -25.91 -9.76
N ASN A 746 -0.59 -24.60 -9.99
CA ASN A 746 -1.58 -23.65 -9.47
C ASN A 746 -2.36 -23.02 -10.63
N PHE A 747 -3.64 -23.36 -10.74
CA PHE A 747 -4.45 -22.96 -11.88
C PHE A 747 -4.85 -21.49 -11.77
N ALA A 748 -4.62 -20.71 -12.83
CA ALA A 748 -4.92 -19.28 -12.93
C ALA A 748 -4.14 -18.36 -11.97
N ALA A 749 -3.10 -18.88 -11.32
CA ALA A 749 -2.23 -18.09 -10.45
C ALA A 749 -1.48 -16.99 -11.22
N PRO A 750 -1.13 -15.86 -10.58
CA PRO A 750 -0.38 -14.78 -11.22
C PRO A 750 1.12 -15.05 -11.46
N GLY A 751 1.69 -16.12 -10.90
CA GLY A 751 3.12 -16.42 -11.01
C GLY A 751 3.53 -17.71 -10.32
N ASP A 752 4.82 -18.00 -10.35
CA ASP A 752 5.40 -19.17 -9.70
C ASP A 752 5.61 -18.93 -8.20
N ARG A 753 5.66 -20.02 -7.42
CA ARG A 753 5.94 -19.94 -5.99
C ARG A 753 6.55 -21.21 -5.42
N MET A 754 7.53 -21.06 -4.54
CA MET A 754 8.17 -22.16 -3.81
C MET A 754 7.65 -22.25 -2.37
N THR A 755 7.41 -23.45 -1.86
CA THR A 755 7.09 -23.71 -0.43
C THR A 755 8.34 -24.10 0.36
N ARG A 756 8.36 -23.87 1.68
CA ARG A 756 9.47 -24.35 2.54
C ARG A 756 9.60 -25.88 2.52
N ASP A 757 8.51 -26.60 2.27
CA ASP A 757 8.49 -28.07 2.14
C ASP A 757 9.11 -28.59 0.84
N GLY A 758 9.55 -27.70 -0.06
CA GLY A 758 10.32 -28.06 -1.24
C GLY A 758 9.53 -28.19 -2.54
N THR A 759 8.26 -27.78 -2.57
CA THR A 759 7.43 -27.86 -3.79
C THR A 759 7.46 -26.54 -4.55
N LEU A 760 7.92 -26.59 -5.80
CA LEU A 760 7.76 -25.48 -6.74
C LEU A 760 6.38 -25.58 -7.40
N TRP A 761 5.53 -24.61 -7.07
CA TRP A 761 4.23 -24.40 -7.68
C TRP A 761 4.38 -23.52 -8.91
N LEU A 762 4.02 -24.07 -10.06
CA LEU A 762 4.04 -23.42 -11.36
C LEU A 762 2.63 -22.95 -11.72
N GLU A 763 2.52 -21.75 -12.26
CA GLU A 763 1.25 -21.22 -12.75
C GLU A 763 0.77 -21.95 -14.02
N PHE A 764 -0.55 -22.12 -14.17
CA PHE A 764 -1.13 -22.61 -15.43
C PHE A 764 -2.54 -22.03 -15.72
N PRO A 765 -2.81 -21.51 -16.94
CA PRO A 765 -1.83 -21.21 -17.97
C PRO A 765 -0.86 -20.14 -17.47
N SER A 766 0.35 -20.09 -18.06
CA SER A 766 1.27 -19.01 -17.75
C SER A 766 0.67 -17.68 -18.23
N VAL A 767 0.38 -16.82 -17.27
CA VAL A 767 -0.24 -15.49 -17.43
C VAL A 767 0.62 -14.40 -16.80
N GLY A 768 1.63 -14.78 -16.03
CA GLY A 768 2.59 -13.92 -15.35
C GLY A 768 3.95 -13.81 -16.06
N GLY A 769 5.01 -13.96 -15.27
CA GLY A 769 6.41 -13.82 -15.71
C GLY A 769 7.04 -15.12 -16.21
N PRO A 770 8.33 -15.11 -16.56
CA PRO A 770 9.04 -16.29 -17.03
C PRO A 770 8.89 -17.48 -16.07
N SER A 771 8.32 -18.57 -16.57
CA SER A 771 8.02 -19.80 -15.83
C SER A 771 8.46 -21.02 -16.66
N PRO A 772 8.87 -22.14 -16.04
CA PRO A 772 9.08 -23.39 -16.73
C PRO A 772 7.82 -23.87 -17.47
N GLU A 773 7.98 -24.26 -18.74
CA GLU A 773 6.88 -24.76 -19.56
C GLU A 773 6.36 -26.10 -19.03
N LEU A 774 5.11 -26.10 -18.58
CA LEU A 774 4.36 -27.29 -18.19
C LEU A 774 3.68 -27.94 -19.39
N LYS A 775 3.94 -29.24 -19.59
CA LYS A 775 3.16 -30.06 -20.54
C LYS A 775 1.85 -30.49 -19.89
N LEU A 776 0.88 -29.57 -19.84
CA LEU A 776 -0.43 -29.78 -19.25
C LEU A 776 -1.55 -29.47 -20.25
N SER A 777 -2.59 -30.30 -20.25
CA SER A 777 -3.80 -30.11 -21.05
C SER A 777 -5.05 -30.21 -20.19
N ILE A 778 -6.07 -29.42 -20.54
CA ILE A 778 -7.37 -29.38 -19.88
C ILE A 778 -8.46 -29.54 -20.94
N GLU A 779 -9.38 -30.46 -20.71
CA GLU A 779 -10.57 -30.66 -21.54
C GLU A 779 -11.85 -30.53 -20.69
N PRO A 780 -12.93 -29.94 -21.24
CA PRO A 780 -12.97 -29.23 -22.52
C PRO A 780 -12.17 -27.93 -22.48
N THR A 781 -11.72 -27.45 -23.64
CA THR A 781 -11.00 -26.17 -23.77
C THR A 781 -11.84 -24.95 -23.38
N THR A 782 -13.14 -25.13 -23.19
CA THR A 782 -14.08 -24.13 -22.67
C THR A 782 -14.07 -23.98 -21.15
N ALA A 783 -13.28 -24.80 -20.42
CA ALA A 783 -13.10 -24.65 -18.99
C ALA A 783 -12.57 -23.25 -18.64
N GLN A 784 -13.08 -22.67 -17.56
CA GLN A 784 -12.83 -21.27 -17.21
C GLN A 784 -11.77 -21.14 -16.12
N HIS A 785 -10.78 -20.29 -16.35
CA HIS A 785 -9.78 -19.92 -15.35
C HIS A 785 -10.25 -18.72 -14.53
N ARG A 786 -10.19 -18.82 -13.21
CA ARG A 786 -10.65 -17.77 -12.29
C ARG A 786 -9.59 -17.48 -11.22
N TYR A 787 -9.38 -16.19 -10.93
CA TYR A 787 -8.49 -15.70 -9.88
C TYR A 787 -9.27 -14.75 -8.96
N GLN A 788 -8.99 -14.84 -7.66
CA GLN A 788 -9.35 -13.86 -6.65
C GLN A 788 -8.17 -13.76 -5.68
N HIS A 789 -8.05 -12.67 -4.94
CA HIS A 789 -6.94 -12.50 -4.00
C HIS A 789 -7.08 -13.47 -2.81
N SER A 790 -5.98 -14.10 -2.41
CA SER A 790 -5.95 -15.11 -1.32
C SER A 790 -6.42 -14.62 0.04
N LEU A 791 -6.37 -13.32 0.28
CA LEU A 791 -6.89 -12.71 1.52
C LEU A 791 -8.40 -12.87 1.69
N ARG A 792 -9.12 -13.28 0.64
CA ARG A 792 -10.54 -13.69 0.71
C ARG A 792 -10.72 -15.16 1.07
N ILE A 793 -9.63 -15.92 1.15
CA ILE A 793 -9.60 -17.33 1.55
C ILE A 793 -9.09 -17.39 2.99
N SER A 794 -9.88 -17.97 3.88
CA SER A 794 -9.46 -18.28 5.23
C SER A 794 -8.46 -19.45 5.22
N ASP A 795 -7.59 -19.48 6.22
CA ASP A 795 -6.68 -20.60 6.42
C ASP A 795 -7.48 -21.92 6.57
N GLY A 796 -6.99 -22.97 5.93
CA GLY A 796 -7.62 -24.29 5.91
C GLY A 796 -6.56 -25.39 5.82
N ALA A 797 -6.93 -26.55 5.24
CA ALA A 797 -6.01 -27.68 5.10
C ALA A 797 -4.89 -27.43 4.06
N GLY A 798 -5.11 -26.50 3.13
CA GLY A 798 -4.16 -26.13 2.08
C GLY A 798 -3.74 -24.67 2.13
N TRP A 799 -2.94 -24.26 1.17
CA TRP A 799 -2.50 -22.87 1.06
C TRP A 799 -3.62 -21.94 0.55
N PRO A 800 -3.93 -20.82 1.22
CA PRO A 800 -4.91 -19.84 0.74
C PRO A 800 -4.61 -19.35 -0.68
N TRP A 801 -3.34 -19.08 -0.99
CA TRP A 801 -2.90 -18.62 -2.31
C TRP A 801 -2.93 -19.69 -3.41
N VAL A 802 -3.03 -20.98 -3.08
CA VAL A 802 -3.40 -22.02 -4.06
C VAL A 802 -4.90 -22.00 -4.27
N ALA A 803 -5.69 -22.04 -3.18
CA ALA A 803 -7.15 -22.06 -3.24
C ALA A 803 -7.80 -20.78 -3.80
N ALA A 804 -7.04 -19.69 -3.91
CA ALA A 804 -7.51 -18.40 -4.44
C ALA A 804 -7.70 -18.40 -5.97
N SER A 805 -7.09 -19.35 -6.66
CA SER A 805 -7.16 -19.48 -8.11
C SER A 805 -7.62 -20.88 -8.49
N GLU A 806 -8.38 -21.00 -9.58
CA GLU A 806 -8.98 -22.28 -9.97
C GLU A 806 -9.29 -22.37 -11.46
N VAL A 807 -9.53 -23.60 -11.91
CA VAL A 807 -10.23 -23.89 -13.16
C VAL A 807 -11.59 -24.50 -12.86
N VAL A 808 -12.62 -24.04 -13.57
CA VAL A 808 -14.03 -24.45 -13.42
C VAL A 808 -14.52 -25.09 -14.72
N GLY A 809 -15.20 -26.23 -14.60
CA GLY A 809 -15.76 -26.98 -15.72
C GLY A 809 -14.74 -27.88 -16.44
N ALA A 810 -13.59 -28.18 -15.83
CA ALA A 810 -12.65 -29.16 -16.35
C ALA A 810 -13.17 -30.60 -16.12
N GLU A 811 -13.13 -31.44 -17.15
CA GLU A 811 -13.53 -32.85 -17.11
C GLU A 811 -12.30 -33.78 -17.14
N LEU A 812 -11.26 -33.39 -17.87
CA LEU A 812 -9.99 -34.11 -17.94
C LEU A 812 -8.83 -33.13 -17.79
N ILE A 813 -7.90 -33.45 -16.90
CA ILE A 813 -6.62 -32.75 -16.78
C ILE A 813 -5.51 -33.77 -16.94
N ARG A 814 -4.59 -33.55 -17.87
CA ARG A 814 -3.43 -34.41 -18.08
C ARG A 814 -2.14 -33.62 -17.94
N LEU A 815 -1.35 -33.99 -16.95
CA LEU A 815 -0.01 -33.47 -16.67
C LEU A 815 1.04 -34.49 -17.11
N ALA A 816 1.90 -34.12 -18.07
CA ALA A 816 3.01 -34.94 -18.55
C ALA A 816 4.37 -34.44 -18.02
N GLY A 817 5.42 -35.22 -18.24
CA GLY A 817 6.80 -34.85 -17.87
C GLY A 817 7.21 -35.29 -16.46
N LEU A 818 6.37 -36.07 -15.78
CA LEU A 818 6.71 -36.71 -14.50
C LEU A 818 7.66 -37.88 -14.74
N ARG A 819 8.49 -38.21 -13.75
CA ARG A 819 9.29 -39.44 -13.75
C ARG A 819 8.40 -40.63 -13.36
N ASP A 820 8.55 -41.76 -14.02
CA ASP A 820 7.81 -42.98 -13.64
C ASP A 820 8.07 -43.36 -12.17
N GLY A 821 7.01 -43.80 -11.49
CA GLY A 821 7.06 -44.17 -10.08
C GLY A 821 5.72 -44.02 -9.38
N VAL A 822 5.77 -44.07 -8.05
CA VAL A 822 4.61 -43.95 -7.18
C VAL A 822 4.61 -42.55 -6.56
N TYR A 823 3.44 -41.90 -6.53
CA TYR A 823 3.27 -40.53 -6.07
C TYR A 823 2.21 -40.43 -4.98
N GLU A 824 2.46 -39.55 -4.01
CA GLU A 824 1.40 -38.90 -3.24
C GLU A 824 0.90 -37.71 -4.06
N VAL A 825 -0.41 -37.64 -4.29
CA VAL A 825 -1.05 -36.55 -5.04
C VAL A 825 -2.02 -35.82 -4.13
N ARG A 826 -1.81 -34.52 -3.94
CA ARG A 826 -2.71 -33.65 -3.18
C ARG A 826 -3.44 -32.72 -4.13
N LEU A 827 -4.77 -32.68 -3.99
CA LEU A 827 -5.65 -31.84 -4.79
C LEU A 827 -6.20 -30.73 -3.89
N THR A 828 -5.95 -29.49 -4.27
CA THR A 828 -6.44 -28.32 -3.54
C THR A 828 -7.69 -27.76 -4.20
N PHE A 829 -8.66 -27.34 -3.39
CA PHE A 829 -9.92 -26.73 -3.81
C PHE A 829 -10.23 -25.49 -2.97
N SER A 830 -11.07 -24.62 -3.53
CA SER A 830 -11.63 -23.47 -2.82
C SER A 830 -13.02 -23.82 -2.27
N GLY A 831 -13.25 -23.61 -0.97
CA GLY A 831 -14.58 -23.66 -0.37
C GLY A 831 -15.41 -22.38 -0.59
N VAL A 832 -14.88 -21.38 -1.30
CA VAL A 832 -15.54 -20.09 -1.56
C VAL A 832 -16.30 -20.14 -2.88
N ASN A 833 -17.59 -19.82 -2.85
CA ASN A 833 -18.33 -19.43 -4.05
C ASN A 833 -17.98 -17.98 -4.41
N ARG A 834 -17.60 -17.75 -5.67
CA ARG A 834 -17.15 -16.42 -6.12
C ARG A 834 -18.31 -15.54 -6.55
N GLN A 835 -19.44 -16.16 -6.91
CA GLN A 835 -20.70 -15.47 -7.18
C GLN A 835 -21.74 -15.86 -6.14
N ARG A 836 -22.58 -14.88 -5.75
CA ARG A 836 -23.61 -15.05 -4.72
C ARG A 836 -24.56 -16.22 -5.01
N ASP A 837 -24.89 -16.43 -6.28
CA ASP A 837 -25.84 -17.45 -6.74
C ASP A 837 -25.15 -18.69 -7.35
N GLU A 838 -23.83 -18.83 -7.17
CA GLU A 838 -23.10 -20.00 -7.64
C GLU A 838 -23.55 -21.25 -6.87
N PRO A 839 -23.98 -22.33 -7.54
CA PRO A 839 -24.42 -23.54 -6.86
C PRO A 839 -23.24 -24.20 -6.16
N GLU A 840 -23.49 -24.74 -4.97
CA GLU A 840 -22.48 -25.54 -4.29
C GLU A 840 -22.07 -26.74 -5.15
N THR A 841 -20.79 -27.12 -5.05
CA THR A 841 -20.19 -28.15 -5.88
C THR A 841 -19.96 -29.43 -5.09
N ARG A 842 -20.42 -30.56 -5.64
CA ARG A 842 -20.02 -31.90 -5.19
C ARG A 842 -19.46 -32.65 -6.38
N GLN A 843 -18.26 -33.18 -6.25
CA GLN A 843 -17.56 -33.81 -7.36
C GLN A 843 -16.75 -35.03 -6.92
N THR A 844 -16.46 -35.89 -7.88
CA THR A 844 -15.51 -36.97 -7.74
C THR A 844 -14.32 -36.68 -8.66
N VAL A 845 -13.12 -36.97 -8.18
CA VAL A 845 -11.90 -36.90 -8.98
C VAL A 845 -11.28 -38.30 -9.04
N GLN A 846 -11.01 -38.80 -10.24
CA GLN A 846 -10.21 -40.02 -10.43
C GLN A 846 -8.80 -39.63 -10.83
N VAL A 847 -7.81 -40.03 -10.02
CA VAL A 847 -6.38 -39.80 -10.25
C VAL A 847 -5.74 -41.11 -10.71
N ASN A 848 -5.37 -41.22 -11.99
CA ASN A 848 -4.90 -42.47 -12.63
C ASN A 848 -5.75 -43.71 -12.24
N GLY A 849 -7.07 -43.55 -12.21
CA GLY A 849 -8.03 -44.61 -11.89
C GLY A 849 -8.39 -44.77 -10.40
N ARG A 850 -7.73 -44.06 -9.48
CA ARG A 850 -8.09 -44.03 -8.05
C ARG A 850 -9.07 -42.89 -7.78
N ALA A 851 -10.27 -43.20 -7.31
CA ALA A 851 -11.29 -42.19 -7.03
C ALA A 851 -11.14 -41.57 -5.64
N VAL A 852 -11.32 -40.25 -5.56
CA VAL A 852 -11.51 -39.50 -4.32
C VAL A 852 -12.77 -38.64 -4.44
N GLU A 853 -13.63 -38.69 -3.44
CA GLU A 853 -14.83 -37.86 -3.36
C GLU A 853 -14.51 -36.54 -2.66
N VAL A 854 -14.99 -35.43 -3.22
CA VAL A 854 -14.77 -34.08 -2.69
C VAL A 854 -16.11 -33.38 -2.54
N ASP A 855 -16.45 -33.02 -1.31
CA ASP A 855 -17.65 -32.27 -0.96
C ASP A 855 -17.25 -30.85 -0.50
N LEU A 856 -17.63 -29.84 -1.27
CA LEU A 856 -17.30 -28.43 -0.97
C LEU A 856 -18.42 -27.69 -0.23
N ARG A 857 -19.51 -28.38 0.15
CA ARG A 857 -20.71 -27.77 0.76
C ARG A 857 -20.55 -27.33 2.22
N SER A 858 -19.54 -27.84 2.93
CA SER A 858 -19.39 -27.64 4.38
C SER A 858 -18.18 -26.80 4.79
N VAL A 859 -17.46 -26.21 3.83
CA VAL A 859 -16.16 -25.57 4.10
C VAL A 859 -16.22 -24.08 3.79
N ALA A 860 -17.05 -23.36 4.54
CA ALA A 860 -17.22 -21.92 4.35
C ALA A 860 -15.86 -21.21 4.44
N ALA A 861 -15.43 -20.66 3.31
CA ALA A 861 -14.27 -19.80 3.14
C ALA A 861 -12.86 -20.40 3.29
N ALA A 862 -12.67 -21.69 3.56
CA ALA A 862 -11.34 -22.27 3.76
C ALA A 862 -10.79 -23.03 2.54
N SER A 863 -9.47 -23.22 2.51
CA SER A 863 -8.81 -24.14 1.56
C SER A 863 -9.06 -25.60 1.93
N VAL A 864 -9.40 -26.42 0.93
CA VAL A 864 -9.67 -27.86 1.10
C VAL A 864 -8.59 -28.66 0.37
N VAL A 865 -8.09 -29.73 1.00
CA VAL A 865 -7.11 -30.63 0.38
C VAL A 865 -7.62 -32.06 0.45
N ALA A 866 -7.58 -32.76 -0.69
CA ALA A 866 -7.81 -34.20 -0.78
C ALA A 866 -6.51 -34.89 -1.21
N THR A 867 -6.06 -35.89 -0.42
CA THR A 867 -4.83 -36.64 -0.70
C THR A 867 -5.16 -38.00 -1.28
N VAL A 868 -4.45 -38.38 -2.34
CA VAL A 868 -4.49 -39.71 -2.95
C VAL A 868 -3.07 -40.29 -2.91
N ASP A 869 -2.90 -41.30 -2.07
CA ASP A 869 -1.63 -42.01 -1.93
C ASP A 869 -1.47 -43.11 -2.98
N ASP A 870 -0.22 -43.54 -3.15
CA ASP A 870 0.22 -44.64 -3.99
C ASP A 870 -0.27 -44.58 -5.46
N VAL A 871 -0.28 -43.37 -6.03
CA VAL A 871 -0.65 -43.13 -7.42
C VAL A 871 0.47 -43.57 -8.34
N ALA A 872 0.23 -44.62 -9.13
CA ALA A 872 1.18 -45.10 -10.13
C ALA A 872 1.19 -44.17 -11.35
N VAL A 873 2.34 -43.57 -11.65
CA VAL A 873 2.60 -42.79 -12.86
C VAL A 873 3.45 -43.64 -13.80
N THR A 874 2.92 -43.90 -15.00
CA THR A 874 3.57 -44.65 -16.07
C THR A 874 3.59 -43.81 -17.34
N ALA A 875 4.65 -43.94 -18.16
CA ALA A 875 4.88 -43.07 -19.31
C ALA A 875 4.88 -41.56 -18.95
N GLY A 876 5.26 -41.24 -17.70
CA GLY A 876 5.42 -39.89 -17.19
C GLY A 876 4.17 -39.02 -17.17
N ALA A 877 2.97 -39.61 -17.11
CA ALA A 877 1.71 -38.87 -17.13
C ALA A 877 0.82 -39.12 -15.89
N LEU A 878 0.28 -38.03 -15.36
CA LEU A 878 -0.77 -38.00 -14.35
C LEU A 878 -2.06 -37.48 -15.00
N GLU A 879 -3.13 -38.26 -14.87
CA GLU A 879 -4.44 -38.00 -15.44
C GLU A 879 -5.49 -37.86 -14.33
N LEU A 880 -6.20 -36.74 -14.33
CA LEU A 880 -7.32 -36.47 -13.43
C LEU A 880 -8.60 -36.43 -14.26
N LYS A 881 -9.57 -37.30 -13.96
CA LYS A 881 -10.94 -37.22 -14.50
C LYS A 881 -11.86 -36.65 -13.43
N LEU A 882 -12.50 -35.53 -13.72
CA LEU A 882 -13.38 -34.84 -12.80
C LEU A 882 -14.81 -34.99 -13.27
N ALA A 883 -15.71 -35.32 -12.34
CA ALA A 883 -17.14 -35.41 -12.60
C ALA A 883 -17.91 -34.74 -11.46
N ALA A 884 -18.76 -33.75 -11.79
CA ALA A 884 -19.63 -33.12 -10.83
C ALA A 884 -20.96 -33.89 -10.73
N THR A 885 -21.39 -34.19 -9.50
CA THR A 885 -22.75 -34.68 -9.22
C THR A 885 -23.71 -33.53 -8.93
N GLN A 886 -23.17 -32.36 -8.56
CA GLN A 886 -23.88 -31.09 -8.37
C GLN A 886 -22.92 -29.93 -8.70
N GLY A 887 -23.42 -28.90 -9.39
CA GLY A 887 -22.61 -27.75 -9.81
C GLY A 887 -21.69 -28.06 -11.00
N LEU A 888 -20.64 -27.25 -11.18
CA LEU A 888 -19.56 -27.50 -12.14
C LEU A 888 -18.34 -28.04 -11.40
N THR A 889 -17.51 -28.83 -12.06
CA THR A 889 -16.23 -29.28 -11.48
C THR A 889 -15.32 -28.09 -11.21
N ARG A 890 -14.55 -28.15 -10.13
CA ARG A 890 -13.61 -27.11 -9.69
C ARG A 890 -12.34 -27.75 -9.20
N ILE A 891 -11.19 -27.12 -9.46
CA ILE A 891 -9.91 -27.50 -8.85
C ILE A 891 -8.96 -26.30 -8.86
N SER A 892 -8.28 -26.09 -7.74
CA SER A 892 -7.36 -24.98 -7.54
C SER A 892 -5.92 -25.34 -7.84
N GLY A 893 -5.48 -26.52 -7.39
CA GLY A 893 -4.12 -26.96 -7.65
C GLY A 893 -3.89 -28.45 -7.47
N ILE A 894 -2.76 -28.91 -8.02
CA ILE A 894 -2.29 -30.29 -7.97
C ILE A 894 -0.87 -30.27 -7.43
N GLU A 895 -0.60 -30.94 -6.32
CA GLU A 895 0.76 -31.22 -5.84
C GLU A 895 1.05 -32.71 -6.01
N ALA A 896 2.06 -33.05 -6.79
CA ALA A 896 2.50 -34.42 -7.02
C ALA A 896 3.90 -34.60 -6.43
N ILE A 897 4.05 -35.55 -5.49
CA ILE A 897 5.30 -35.84 -4.79
C ILE A 897 5.65 -37.31 -4.98
N ARG A 898 6.75 -37.59 -5.70
CA ARG A 898 7.23 -38.96 -5.91
C ARG A 898 7.70 -39.54 -4.58
N GLN A 899 7.13 -40.67 -4.20
CA GLN A 899 7.60 -41.44 -3.06
C GLN A 899 9.01 -41.98 -3.35
N ARG A 900 9.87 -41.98 -2.33
CA ARG A 900 11.20 -42.59 -2.46
C ARG A 900 11.01 -44.11 -2.61
N PRO A 901 11.72 -44.76 -3.55
CA PRO A 901 11.64 -46.20 -3.73
C PRO A 901 12.13 -46.97 -2.50
#